data_AF-A0A939XBJ8-F1
#
_entry.id   AF-A0A939XBJ8-F1
#
_cell.length_a   1.000
_cell.length_b   1.000
_cell.length_c   1.000
_cell.angle_alpha   90.00
_cell.angle_beta   90.00
_cell.angle_gamma   90.00
#
_symmetry.space_group_name_H-M   'P 1'
#
loop_
_entity.id
_entity.type
_entity.pdbx_description
1 polymer ?
#
loop_
_entity_poly.entity_id
_entity_poly.type
_entity_poly.pdbx_seq_one_letter_code
_entity_poly.pdbx_strand_id
1 'polypeptide(L)'
;MYLEADIRRIFEGKRVLIAGLGREGKSALALLEKLGVCAEVATAENNEAIRAALTDNNYDMVVKSPGVPMSVLSDLCRKTEVTSMTDVFLRVYGDQVIGVTGTKGKSTTTSLIYNVFKAAGYNVLLGGNIGIPLFELVEQMDISTIVVAELSCHQLENIHRGPHIGVLLNLFQEHLDHYESYDGYKMAKMQIGLRQCDGDTFIYCKDNAELSSLVDSCQEQFRSQVESYSADDQPVYGSVSSRLPGEHNRSNIEAVAHVAQLYCIDGEVFKRAVTEFKGLEHRLEYVGAYKGIRFYNDSISTIPAACEAAVKAVGDVQTLILGGFDRGIDYAGLIDFLANSEVRNIAFVGAAGERMYDLACTRWPVGGERNIIKENDYGKIVEWCFKVTEVGKVCLLSPAAASYDSFKNFEERGRVFKDLVRCHVRHELHAHPGLSGNEVFAHDMIVGCLNAYPDCTVFSYVGDAGSSGESSDTPSEFFGRVSGYGVVAVFGDNPDFPTIALRADTDALPIDEGTVSTSEFQVVNGETENHDSPSLSTSELPYCSTVRGVSHKCGHDGHTAIMLRVADMIAQAPSLYADKNIMLIFQPEEETGCGSQKILDSGIMQRYDIRAVYGLHNIPGVPLGEVLLSGDTFAAASVGVKYTIAGRQTHASTPEKGLNPGKAVSEIIERFERLNCSADSTVTPEAPNPQSFSIIPSILTPWRNKNHNTKNDKNSQPSQTVQPDPLYSFSQSTLICVRLGEEAYGTSAGSAEVMFTLRAFTNKRMDSLRADADAIVSDVCTKYGLQMAVAVCDPFMATENDAQLTDILEKSLSSAGFTVRRIQKPFRWSEDFANYLLRYRGAFFGIGAGDLCPELHHPAYDFPDALIEPAAESFITILSNEL
;
A
#
# COMPACT_ATOMS: atom_id res chain seq x y z
N MET A 1 -16.89 -29.85 -19.07
CA MET A 1 -17.25 -31.28 -19.31
C MET A 1 -17.15 -31.71 -20.76
N TYR A 2 -17.68 -30.98 -21.76
CA TYR A 2 -17.61 -31.40 -23.17
C TYR A 2 -16.19 -31.37 -23.78
N LEU A 3 -15.37 -30.36 -23.44
CA LEU A 3 -14.05 -30.17 -24.07
C LEU A 3 -12.94 -31.08 -23.51
N GLU A 4 -13.07 -31.57 -22.26
CA GLU A 4 -12.17 -32.62 -21.74
C GLU A 4 -12.35 -33.94 -22.51
N ALA A 5 -13.56 -34.22 -22.99
CA ALA A 5 -13.83 -35.41 -23.80
C ALA A 5 -13.12 -35.34 -25.17
N ASP A 6 -12.95 -34.15 -25.74
CA ASP A 6 -12.25 -33.97 -27.02
C ASP A 6 -10.74 -34.15 -26.88
N ILE A 7 -10.14 -33.66 -25.78
CA ILE A 7 -8.72 -33.95 -25.47
C ILE A 7 -8.54 -35.45 -25.24
N ARG A 8 -9.44 -36.09 -24.49
CA ARG A 8 -9.40 -37.56 -24.27
C ARG A 8 -9.39 -38.31 -25.60
N ARG A 9 -10.26 -37.96 -26.56
CA ARG A 9 -10.31 -38.59 -27.89
C ARG A 9 -9.01 -38.47 -28.69
N ILE A 10 -8.25 -37.39 -28.51
CA ILE A 10 -6.97 -37.21 -29.21
C ILE A 10 -5.94 -38.26 -28.77
N PHE A 11 -5.95 -38.65 -27.49
CA PHE A 11 -4.94 -39.51 -26.87
C PHE A 11 -5.41 -40.93 -26.53
N GLU A 12 -6.71 -41.20 -26.58
CA GLU A 12 -7.31 -42.48 -26.18
C GLU A 12 -6.69 -43.67 -26.92
N GLY A 13 -6.16 -44.62 -26.15
CA GLY A 13 -5.55 -45.85 -26.65
C GLY A 13 -4.22 -45.68 -27.39
N LYS A 14 -3.66 -44.46 -27.46
CA LYS A 14 -2.40 -44.20 -28.18
C LYS A 14 -1.18 -44.47 -27.31
N ARG A 15 -0.10 -44.94 -27.93
CA ARG A 15 1.26 -44.92 -27.39
C ARG A 15 1.91 -43.58 -27.73
N VAL A 16 2.18 -42.77 -26.71
CA VAL A 16 2.64 -41.39 -26.86
C VAL A 16 4.08 -41.25 -26.39
N LEU A 17 4.92 -40.60 -27.19
CA LEU A 17 6.26 -40.15 -26.79
C LEU A 17 6.25 -38.64 -26.57
N ILE A 18 6.65 -38.19 -25.37
CA ILE A 18 6.92 -36.77 -25.11
C ILE A 18 8.40 -36.50 -25.41
N ALA A 19 8.64 -35.71 -26.47
CA ALA A 19 9.97 -35.32 -26.92
C ALA A 19 10.37 -33.98 -26.30
N GLY A 20 11.26 -34.05 -25.30
CA GLY A 20 11.75 -32.93 -24.49
C GLY A 20 10.91 -32.70 -23.23
N LEU A 21 11.54 -32.66 -22.05
CA LEU A 21 10.90 -32.41 -20.74
C LEU A 21 11.13 -30.98 -20.22
N GLY A 22 11.03 -29.99 -21.13
CA GLY A 22 10.95 -28.57 -20.74
C GLY A 22 9.65 -28.23 -20.00
N ARG A 23 9.37 -26.94 -19.79
CA ARG A 23 8.14 -26.49 -19.10
C ARG A 23 6.87 -27.09 -19.73
N GLU A 24 6.74 -26.99 -21.05
CA GLU A 24 5.59 -27.56 -21.78
C GLU A 24 5.59 -29.10 -21.77
N GLY A 25 6.74 -29.77 -21.87
CA GLY A 25 6.83 -31.23 -21.81
C GLY A 25 6.42 -31.81 -20.45
N LYS A 26 6.78 -31.13 -19.35
CA LYS A 26 6.32 -31.50 -17.99
C LYS A 26 4.81 -31.28 -17.83
N SER A 27 4.30 -30.17 -18.36
CA SER A 27 2.85 -29.91 -18.39
C SER A 27 2.10 -30.98 -19.21
N ALA A 28 2.66 -31.40 -20.35
CA ALA A 28 2.12 -32.48 -21.17
C ALA A 28 2.07 -33.81 -20.40
N LEU A 29 3.16 -34.18 -19.72
CA LEU A 29 3.21 -35.41 -18.93
C LEU A 29 2.14 -35.40 -17.82
N ALA A 30 2.08 -34.33 -17.03
CA ALA A 30 1.10 -34.19 -15.96
C ALA A 30 -0.34 -34.27 -16.48
N LEU A 31 -0.64 -33.67 -17.64
CA LEU A 31 -1.95 -33.76 -18.26
C LEU A 31 -2.27 -35.20 -18.71
N LEU A 32 -1.36 -35.86 -19.42
CA LEU A 32 -1.60 -37.21 -19.95
C LEU A 32 -1.76 -38.24 -18.82
N GLU A 33 -0.98 -38.11 -17.75
CA GLU A 33 -1.12 -38.92 -16.53
C GLU A 33 -2.48 -38.67 -15.85
N LYS A 34 -2.90 -37.40 -15.74
CA LYS A 34 -4.22 -37.02 -15.19
C LYS A 34 -5.38 -37.57 -16.01
N LEU A 35 -5.28 -37.58 -17.34
CA LEU A 35 -6.33 -38.10 -18.22
C LEU A 35 -6.45 -39.63 -18.15
N GLY A 36 -5.31 -40.33 -18.07
CA GLY A 36 -5.24 -41.79 -17.92
C GLY A 36 -5.81 -42.57 -19.11
N VAL A 37 -5.82 -42.00 -20.31
CA VAL A 37 -6.43 -42.59 -21.52
C VAL A 37 -5.41 -43.16 -22.52
N CYS A 38 -4.12 -42.86 -22.36
CA CYS A 38 -3.07 -43.38 -23.24
C CYS A 38 -2.81 -44.87 -22.94
N ALA A 39 -2.48 -45.65 -23.97
CA ALA A 39 -2.00 -47.02 -23.79
C ALA A 39 -0.59 -47.05 -23.20
N GLU A 40 0.24 -46.06 -23.53
CA GLU A 40 1.58 -45.87 -23.00
C GLU A 40 1.96 -44.39 -23.10
N VAL A 41 2.68 -43.85 -22.11
CA VAL A 41 3.34 -42.54 -22.17
C VAL A 41 4.82 -42.75 -21.88
N ALA A 42 5.66 -42.45 -22.86
CA ALA A 42 7.12 -42.46 -22.74
C ALA A 42 7.67 -41.04 -22.83
N THR A 43 8.87 -40.82 -22.30
CA THR A 43 9.55 -39.51 -22.33
C THR A 43 10.97 -39.66 -22.84
N ALA A 44 11.46 -38.64 -23.55
CA ALA A 44 12.85 -38.57 -23.99
C ALA A 44 13.35 -37.13 -23.88
N GLU A 45 14.42 -36.89 -23.12
CA GLU A 45 14.82 -35.54 -22.72
C GLU A 45 15.66 -34.79 -23.75
N ASN A 46 16.49 -35.51 -24.52
CA ASN A 46 17.45 -34.92 -25.45
C ASN A 46 17.36 -35.58 -26.85
N ASN A 47 18.00 -34.95 -27.84
CA ASN A 47 17.91 -35.39 -29.25
C ASN A 47 18.39 -36.83 -29.48
N GLU A 48 19.40 -37.31 -28.74
CA GLU A 48 19.89 -38.69 -28.86
C GLU A 48 18.87 -39.69 -28.30
N ALA A 49 18.32 -39.41 -27.11
CA ALA A 49 17.29 -40.22 -26.48
C ALA A 49 16.01 -40.25 -27.33
N ILE A 50 15.63 -39.12 -27.94
CA ILE A 50 14.48 -39.04 -28.85
C ILE A 50 14.72 -39.94 -30.06
N ARG A 51 15.90 -39.88 -30.69
CA ARG A 51 16.24 -40.73 -31.84
C ARG A 51 16.24 -42.22 -31.47
N ALA A 52 16.81 -42.58 -30.32
CA ALA A 52 16.82 -43.96 -29.83
C ALA A 52 15.40 -44.47 -29.59
N ALA A 53 14.58 -43.71 -28.85
CA ALA A 53 13.20 -44.07 -28.56
C ALA A 53 12.38 -44.30 -29.84
N LEU A 54 12.51 -43.41 -30.83
CA LEU A 54 11.81 -43.52 -32.12
C LEU A 54 12.34 -44.64 -33.03
N THR A 55 13.56 -45.12 -32.82
CA THR A 55 14.14 -46.23 -33.59
C THR A 55 13.73 -47.57 -33.01
N ASP A 56 13.72 -47.68 -31.68
CA ASP A 56 13.52 -48.95 -30.96
C ASP A 56 12.04 -49.26 -30.71
N ASN A 57 11.16 -48.25 -30.77
CA ASN A 57 9.74 -48.38 -30.42
C ASN A 57 8.83 -47.73 -31.46
N ASN A 58 7.63 -48.31 -31.62
CA ASN A 58 6.58 -47.75 -32.46
C ASN A 58 5.59 -46.96 -31.60
N TYR A 59 5.61 -45.63 -31.74
CA TYR A 59 4.65 -44.71 -31.11
C TYR A 59 3.59 -44.27 -32.12
N ASP A 60 2.36 -44.12 -31.64
CA ASP A 60 1.24 -43.61 -32.45
C ASP A 60 1.31 -42.08 -32.57
N MET A 61 1.87 -41.42 -31.56
CA MET A 61 1.98 -39.97 -31.49
C MET A 61 3.24 -39.49 -30.77
N VAL A 62 3.83 -38.39 -31.24
CA VAL A 62 4.92 -37.67 -30.58
C VAL A 62 4.41 -36.29 -30.17
N VAL A 63 4.44 -35.99 -28.88
CA VAL A 63 4.20 -34.64 -28.34
C VAL A 63 5.55 -33.94 -28.23
N LYS A 64 5.82 -33.04 -29.16
CA LYS A 64 7.06 -32.27 -29.25
C LYS A 64 7.00 -31.04 -28.34
N SER A 65 8.05 -30.82 -27.55
CA SER A 65 8.33 -29.53 -26.92
C SER A 65 8.88 -28.52 -27.95
N PRO A 66 8.61 -27.21 -27.81
CA PRO A 66 9.02 -26.18 -28.79
C PRO A 66 10.52 -26.18 -29.13
N GLY A 67 11.39 -26.52 -28.18
CA GLY A 67 12.84 -26.54 -28.38
C GLY A 67 13.40 -27.72 -29.18
N VAL A 68 12.59 -28.75 -29.51
CA VAL A 68 13.06 -29.91 -30.28
C VAL A 68 12.91 -29.63 -31.78
N PRO A 69 13.99 -29.55 -32.57
CA PRO A 69 13.89 -29.25 -34.00
C PRO A 69 13.14 -30.33 -34.78
N MET A 70 12.35 -29.94 -35.80
CA MET A 70 11.67 -30.91 -36.67
C MET A 70 12.64 -31.81 -37.46
N SER A 71 13.87 -31.36 -37.70
CA SER A 71 14.91 -32.19 -38.33
C SER A 71 15.31 -33.42 -37.50
N VAL A 72 15.04 -33.42 -36.19
CA VAL A 72 15.25 -34.60 -35.33
C VAL A 72 14.15 -35.64 -35.54
N LEU A 73 12.93 -35.20 -35.84
CA LEU A 73 11.72 -36.03 -35.91
C LEU A 73 11.38 -36.48 -37.35
N SER A 74 11.59 -35.60 -38.34
CA SER A 74 11.06 -35.73 -39.72
C SER A 74 11.48 -37.01 -40.46
N ASP A 75 12.69 -37.51 -40.24
CA ASP A 75 13.14 -38.76 -40.87
C ASP A 75 12.60 -40.02 -40.19
N LEU A 76 12.30 -39.95 -38.90
CA LEU A 76 11.92 -41.09 -38.06
C LEU A 76 10.41 -41.21 -37.85
N CYS A 77 9.66 -40.11 -38.00
CA CYS A 77 8.22 -40.04 -37.72
C CYS A 77 7.34 -40.04 -38.98
N ARG A 78 7.79 -40.59 -40.11
CA ARG A 78 7.03 -40.55 -41.40
C ARG A 78 5.62 -41.17 -41.35
N LYS A 79 5.32 -42.00 -40.36
CA LYS A 79 4.01 -42.64 -40.13
C LYS A 79 3.42 -42.34 -38.76
N THR A 80 4.07 -41.49 -37.97
CA THR A 80 3.69 -41.17 -36.58
C THR A 80 3.20 -39.73 -36.54
N GLU A 81 2.07 -39.49 -35.89
CA GLU A 81 1.53 -38.14 -35.75
C GLU A 81 2.45 -37.31 -34.84
N VAL A 82 2.97 -36.19 -35.34
CA VAL A 82 3.73 -35.23 -34.53
C VAL A 82 2.81 -34.08 -34.17
N THR A 83 2.68 -33.80 -32.88
CA THR A 83 1.85 -32.71 -32.34
C THR A 83 2.63 -31.94 -31.26
N SER A 84 2.06 -30.85 -30.76
CA SER A 84 2.56 -30.09 -29.61
C SER A 84 1.38 -29.80 -28.68
N MET A 85 1.67 -29.37 -27.45
CA MET A 85 0.59 -28.93 -26.56
C MET A 85 -0.13 -27.72 -27.15
N THR A 86 0.56 -26.78 -27.79
CA THR A 86 -0.14 -25.69 -28.50
C THR A 86 -1.09 -26.21 -29.58
N ASP A 87 -0.68 -27.20 -30.38
CA ASP A 87 -1.53 -27.81 -31.41
C ASP A 87 -2.77 -28.48 -30.80
N VAL A 88 -2.60 -29.31 -29.77
CA VAL A 88 -3.73 -29.96 -29.09
C VAL A 88 -4.69 -28.92 -28.50
N PHE A 89 -4.17 -27.85 -27.89
CA PHE A 89 -4.98 -26.77 -27.35
C PHE A 89 -5.78 -26.08 -28.46
N LEU A 90 -5.16 -25.73 -29.59
CA LEU A 90 -5.84 -25.06 -30.70
C LEU A 90 -6.85 -25.96 -31.41
N ARG A 91 -6.62 -27.28 -31.48
CA ARG A 91 -7.61 -28.23 -32.03
C ARG A 91 -8.93 -28.20 -31.26
N VAL A 92 -8.84 -28.11 -29.93
CA VAL A 92 -9.97 -28.20 -29.01
C VAL A 92 -10.60 -26.83 -28.74
N TYR A 93 -9.78 -25.81 -28.50
CA TYR A 93 -10.20 -24.48 -28.07
C TYR A 93 -9.99 -23.39 -29.12
N GLY A 94 -9.58 -23.72 -30.34
CA GLY A 94 -9.24 -22.74 -31.38
C GLY A 94 -10.31 -21.66 -31.60
N ASP A 95 -11.59 -22.04 -31.50
CA ASP A 95 -12.75 -21.14 -31.62
C ASP A 95 -12.81 -20.04 -30.55
N GLN A 96 -12.10 -20.21 -29.43
CA GLN A 96 -12.03 -19.27 -28.32
C GLN A 96 -10.73 -18.44 -28.32
N VAL A 97 -9.84 -18.63 -29.31
CA VAL A 97 -8.47 -18.09 -29.27
C VAL A 97 -8.29 -16.91 -30.22
N ILE A 98 -7.69 -15.84 -29.68
CA ILE A 98 -7.06 -14.76 -30.43
C ILE A 98 -5.55 -14.96 -30.35
N GLY A 99 -4.94 -15.48 -31.41
CA GLY A 99 -3.51 -15.76 -31.47
C GLY A 99 -2.71 -14.63 -32.11
N VAL A 100 -1.61 -14.23 -31.48
CA VAL A 100 -0.72 -13.18 -31.99
C VAL A 100 0.69 -13.75 -32.20
N THR A 101 1.25 -13.55 -33.39
CA THR A 101 2.66 -13.84 -33.68
C THR A 101 3.32 -12.73 -34.49
N GLY A 102 4.64 -12.83 -34.62
CA GLY A 102 5.48 -11.84 -35.27
C GLY A 102 6.93 -11.95 -34.79
N THR A 103 7.82 -11.18 -35.39
CA THR A 103 9.21 -11.11 -34.96
C THR A 103 9.32 -10.18 -33.75
N LYS A 104 8.77 -8.95 -33.87
CA LYS A 104 8.69 -7.94 -32.81
C LYS A 104 7.23 -7.55 -32.53
N GLY A 105 6.96 -6.97 -31.36
CA GLY A 105 5.65 -6.43 -30.99
C GLY A 105 4.63 -7.44 -30.40
N LYS A 106 4.86 -8.75 -30.55
CA LYS A 106 3.97 -9.83 -30.07
C LYS A 106 3.39 -9.57 -28.67
N SER A 107 4.25 -9.53 -27.65
CA SER A 107 3.84 -9.43 -26.26
C SER A 107 3.05 -8.16 -25.96
N THR A 108 3.47 -7.04 -26.56
CA THR A 108 2.78 -5.76 -26.41
C THR A 108 1.39 -5.83 -27.00
N THR A 109 1.25 -6.36 -28.23
CA THR A 109 -0.05 -6.50 -28.90
C THR A 109 -0.96 -7.48 -28.16
N THR A 110 -0.46 -8.65 -27.76
CA THR A 110 -1.23 -9.66 -27.00
C THR A 110 -1.76 -9.07 -25.69
N SER A 111 -0.92 -8.38 -24.92
CA SER A 111 -1.35 -7.74 -23.67
C SER A 111 -2.28 -6.57 -23.89
N LEU A 112 -2.13 -5.81 -24.98
CA LEU A 112 -3.02 -4.71 -25.30
C LEU A 112 -4.41 -5.24 -25.72
N ILE A 113 -4.50 -6.31 -26.51
CA ILE A 113 -5.77 -7.00 -26.81
C ILE A 113 -6.43 -7.46 -25.50
N TYR A 114 -5.67 -8.13 -24.62
CA TYR A 114 -6.20 -8.55 -23.32
C TYR A 114 -6.78 -7.38 -22.51
N ASN A 115 -6.06 -6.26 -22.42
CA ASN A 115 -6.53 -5.09 -21.66
C ASN A 115 -7.77 -4.44 -22.28
N VAL A 116 -7.82 -4.31 -23.61
CA VAL A 116 -8.98 -3.77 -24.32
C VAL A 116 -10.21 -4.66 -24.10
N PHE A 117 -10.06 -5.98 -24.22
CA PHE A 117 -11.17 -6.93 -24.03
C PHE A 117 -11.64 -6.97 -22.58
N LYS A 118 -10.70 -6.90 -21.62
CA LYS A 118 -11.02 -6.82 -20.19
C LYS A 118 -11.76 -5.53 -19.85
N ALA A 119 -11.32 -4.39 -20.39
CA ALA A 119 -11.99 -3.10 -20.21
C ALA A 119 -13.39 -3.07 -20.86
N ALA A 120 -13.60 -3.84 -21.92
CA ALA A 120 -14.90 -4.05 -22.56
C ALA A 120 -15.79 -5.08 -21.84
N GLY A 121 -15.32 -5.68 -20.74
CA GLY A 121 -16.12 -6.59 -19.91
C GLY A 121 -16.16 -8.05 -20.38
N TYR A 122 -15.30 -8.45 -21.32
CA TYR A 122 -15.22 -9.85 -21.76
C TYR A 122 -14.56 -10.73 -20.69
N ASN A 123 -15.03 -11.98 -20.57
CA ASN A 123 -14.30 -13.02 -19.86
C ASN A 123 -13.08 -13.42 -20.70
N VAL A 124 -11.93 -12.84 -20.38
CA VAL A 124 -10.71 -12.96 -21.19
C VAL A 124 -9.53 -13.44 -20.34
N LEU A 125 -8.75 -14.37 -20.87
CA LEU A 125 -7.52 -14.90 -20.29
C LEU A 125 -6.33 -14.60 -21.20
N LEU A 126 -5.16 -14.38 -20.60
CA LEU A 126 -3.89 -14.14 -21.30
C LEU A 126 -2.97 -15.36 -21.12
N GLY A 127 -2.40 -15.88 -22.19
CA GLY A 127 -1.46 -17.00 -22.11
C GLY A 127 -0.60 -17.22 -23.34
N GLY A 128 0.05 -18.39 -23.40
CA GLY A 128 0.91 -18.79 -24.52
C GLY A 128 2.40 -18.66 -24.18
N ASN A 129 3.18 -18.11 -25.10
CA ASN A 129 4.62 -17.91 -24.96
C ASN A 129 4.99 -16.86 -23.88
N ILE A 130 4.03 -16.00 -23.51
CA ILE A 130 4.12 -15.11 -22.33
C ILE A 130 3.05 -15.48 -21.31
N GLY A 131 3.35 -15.26 -20.03
CA GLY A 131 2.44 -15.53 -18.92
C GLY A 131 2.27 -17.04 -18.64
N ILE A 132 1.02 -17.49 -18.68
CA ILE A 132 0.60 -18.84 -18.29
C ILE A 132 0.54 -19.76 -19.53
N PRO A 133 1.17 -20.95 -19.50
CA PRO A 133 1.04 -21.95 -20.56
C PRO A 133 -0.43 -22.26 -20.84
N LEU A 134 -0.79 -22.39 -22.12
CA LEU A 134 -2.21 -22.48 -22.55
C LEU A 134 -3.01 -23.55 -21.79
N PHE A 135 -2.40 -24.70 -21.51
CA PHE A 135 -3.11 -25.78 -20.80
C PHE A 135 -3.35 -25.54 -19.31
N GLU A 136 -2.56 -24.68 -18.67
CA GLU A 136 -2.82 -24.26 -17.29
C GLU A 136 -4.05 -23.33 -17.20
N LEU A 137 -4.47 -22.73 -18.33
CA LEU A 137 -5.67 -21.90 -18.40
C LEU A 137 -6.97 -22.73 -18.45
N VAL A 138 -6.91 -24.00 -18.87
CA VAL A 138 -8.09 -24.82 -19.17
C VAL A 138 -9.04 -24.94 -17.97
N GLU A 139 -8.51 -24.99 -16.75
CA GLU A 139 -9.34 -25.10 -15.54
C GLU A 139 -10.16 -23.83 -15.25
N GLN A 140 -9.75 -22.69 -15.81
CA GLN A 140 -10.43 -21.39 -15.67
C GLN A 140 -11.37 -21.09 -16.85
N MET A 141 -11.40 -21.95 -17.88
CA MET A 141 -12.14 -21.70 -19.11
C MET A 141 -13.56 -22.27 -19.06
N ASP A 142 -14.51 -21.47 -19.53
CA ASP A 142 -15.85 -21.87 -19.95
C ASP A 142 -16.08 -21.55 -21.43
N ILE A 143 -17.28 -21.78 -21.95
CA ILE A 143 -17.61 -21.57 -23.38
C ILE A 143 -17.62 -20.09 -23.80
N SER A 144 -17.71 -19.16 -22.85
CA SER A 144 -17.69 -17.71 -23.10
C SER A 144 -16.29 -17.12 -23.01
N THR A 145 -15.32 -17.91 -22.54
CA THR A 145 -13.96 -17.42 -22.28
C THR A 145 -13.22 -17.17 -23.59
N ILE A 146 -12.56 -16.02 -23.71
CA ILE A 146 -11.67 -15.69 -24.81
C ILE A 146 -10.22 -15.84 -24.33
N VAL A 147 -9.39 -16.53 -25.09
CA VAL A 147 -7.97 -16.69 -24.77
C VAL A 147 -7.15 -15.86 -25.75
N VAL A 148 -6.47 -14.84 -25.24
CA VAL A 148 -5.51 -14.05 -26.00
C VAL A 148 -4.14 -14.70 -25.84
N ALA A 149 -3.64 -15.32 -26.90
CA ALA A 149 -2.46 -16.16 -26.88
C ALA A 149 -1.29 -15.52 -27.65
N GLU A 150 -0.14 -15.33 -27.00
CA GLU A 150 1.11 -15.12 -27.74
C GLU A 150 1.63 -16.47 -28.26
N LEU A 151 1.85 -16.57 -29.56
CA LEU A 151 2.32 -17.80 -30.20
C LEU A 151 3.69 -17.60 -30.86
N SER A 152 4.68 -18.38 -30.46
CA SER A 152 6.02 -18.37 -31.07
C SER A 152 6.03 -19.13 -32.42
N CYS A 153 7.10 -18.97 -33.21
CA CYS A 153 7.24 -19.75 -34.45
C CYS A 153 7.35 -21.25 -34.18
N HIS A 154 8.03 -21.66 -33.11
CA HIS A 154 8.18 -23.06 -32.71
C HIS A 154 6.86 -23.71 -32.28
N GLN A 155 5.97 -22.93 -31.64
CA GLN A 155 4.65 -23.42 -31.22
C GLN A 155 3.67 -23.53 -32.39
N LEU A 156 3.80 -22.67 -33.40
CA LEU A 156 3.01 -22.69 -34.63
C LEU A 156 3.51 -23.72 -35.65
N GLU A 157 4.73 -24.21 -35.47
CA GLU A 157 5.31 -25.24 -36.30
C GLU A 157 4.50 -26.54 -36.16
N ASN A 158 3.90 -26.99 -37.27
CA ASN A 158 3.13 -28.23 -37.36
C ASN A 158 1.81 -28.28 -36.55
N ILE A 159 1.12 -27.12 -36.42
CA ILE A 159 -0.27 -27.10 -35.93
C ILE A 159 -1.25 -27.61 -36.99
N HIS A 160 -2.35 -28.19 -36.54
CA HIS A 160 -3.43 -28.73 -37.39
C HIS A 160 -4.66 -27.82 -37.41
N ARG A 161 -4.77 -26.92 -36.44
CA ARG A 161 -5.81 -25.90 -36.35
C ARG A 161 -5.21 -24.57 -35.89
N GLY A 162 -5.60 -23.49 -36.54
CA GLY A 162 -5.28 -22.11 -36.16
C GLY A 162 -6.24 -21.55 -35.11
N PRO A 163 -5.92 -20.39 -34.52
CA PRO A 163 -6.84 -19.65 -33.66
C PRO A 163 -8.02 -19.08 -34.46
N HIS A 164 -9.14 -18.77 -33.79
CA HIS A 164 -10.29 -18.12 -34.41
C HIS A 164 -9.93 -16.78 -35.05
N ILE A 165 -9.11 -15.99 -34.35
CA ILE A 165 -8.48 -14.78 -34.90
C ILE A 165 -6.98 -14.93 -34.82
N GLY A 166 -6.31 -14.92 -35.97
CA GLY A 166 -4.85 -15.01 -36.08
C GLY A 166 -4.26 -13.68 -36.52
N VAL A 167 -3.32 -13.13 -35.77
CA VAL A 167 -2.65 -11.86 -36.06
C VAL A 167 -1.16 -12.09 -36.33
N LEU A 168 -0.67 -11.68 -37.50
CA LEU A 168 0.75 -11.72 -37.87
C LEU A 168 1.30 -10.29 -38.08
N LEU A 169 2.10 -9.83 -37.12
CA LEU A 169 2.54 -8.42 -37.05
C LEU A 169 3.64 -8.06 -38.05
N ASN A 170 4.69 -8.88 -38.13
CA ASN A 170 5.87 -8.60 -38.96
C ASN A 170 6.77 -9.82 -39.10
N LEU A 171 7.57 -9.83 -40.17
CA LEU A 171 8.63 -10.79 -40.44
C LEU A 171 9.95 -10.04 -40.59
N PHE A 172 10.93 -10.40 -39.76
CA PHE A 172 12.33 -10.02 -39.89
C PHE A 172 13.19 -11.26 -39.67
N GLN A 173 14.41 -11.26 -40.20
CA GLN A 173 15.33 -12.39 -40.12
C GLN A 173 15.86 -12.57 -38.69
N GLU A 174 15.37 -13.58 -37.98
CA GLU A 174 15.80 -14.03 -36.64
C GLU A 174 15.71 -15.59 -36.58
N HIS A 175 16.43 -16.23 -35.66
CA HIS A 175 16.39 -17.70 -35.39
C HIS A 175 16.91 -18.66 -36.50
N LEU A 176 18.02 -18.34 -37.17
CA LEU A 176 18.65 -19.19 -38.20
C LEU A 176 19.35 -20.46 -37.67
N ASP A 177 19.44 -20.61 -36.36
CA ASP A 177 20.04 -21.75 -35.66
C ASP A 177 19.09 -22.94 -35.50
N HIS A 178 17.77 -22.70 -35.57
CA HIS A 178 16.74 -23.74 -35.40
C HIS A 178 16.05 -24.15 -36.72
N TYR A 179 16.00 -23.26 -37.70
CA TYR A 179 15.39 -23.51 -39.00
C TYR A 179 16.46 -23.68 -40.09
N GLU A 180 16.28 -24.68 -40.96
CA GLU A 180 17.19 -24.93 -42.09
C GLU A 180 17.21 -23.79 -43.12
N SER A 181 16.19 -22.93 -43.11
CA SER A 181 16.10 -21.74 -43.96
C SER A 181 15.19 -20.66 -43.37
N TYR A 182 15.40 -19.41 -43.77
CA TYR A 182 14.52 -18.29 -43.43
C TYR A 182 13.09 -18.49 -43.98
N ASP A 183 12.93 -19.18 -45.10
CA ASP A 183 11.60 -19.52 -45.64
C ASP A 183 10.85 -20.49 -44.72
N GLY A 184 11.54 -21.45 -44.09
CA GLY A 184 10.95 -22.32 -43.06
C GLY A 184 10.42 -21.53 -41.86
N TYR A 185 11.19 -20.56 -41.37
CA TYR A 185 10.78 -19.66 -40.28
C TYR A 185 9.51 -18.86 -40.63
N LYS A 186 9.47 -18.29 -41.84
CA LYS A 186 8.32 -17.53 -42.33
C LYS A 186 7.07 -18.40 -42.43
N MET A 187 7.21 -19.60 -43.00
CA MET A 187 6.10 -20.54 -43.16
C MET A 187 5.59 -21.08 -41.83
N ALA A 188 6.46 -21.25 -40.83
CA ALA A 188 6.05 -21.64 -39.48
C ALA A 188 5.11 -20.59 -38.85
N LYS A 189 5.43 -19.30 -38.95
CA LYS A 189 4.54 -18.22 -38.48
C LYS A 189 3.25 -18.13 -39.29
N MET A 190 3.33 -18.36 -40.60
CA MET A 190 2.17 -18.30 -41.49
C MET A 190 1.13 -19.39 -41.20
N GLN A 191 1.51 -20.48 -40.51
CA GLN A 191 0.55 -21.50 -40.06
C GLN A 191 -0.59 -20.91 -39.21
N ILE A 192 -0.36 -19.79 -38.51
CA ILE A 192 -1.40 -19.13 -37.71
C ILE A 192 -2.64 -18.77 -38.52
N GLY A 193 -2.48 -18.43 -39.81
CA GLY A 193 -3.59 -18.17 -40.73
C GLY A 193 -3.91 -19.36 -41.63
N LEU A 194 -2.90 -20.07 -42.12
CA LEU A 194 -3.09 -21.20 -43.07
C LEU A 194 -3.85 -22.40 -42.47
N ARG A 195 -3.89 -22.52 -41.15
CA ARG A 195 -4.57 -23.62 -40.44
C ARG A 195 -5.92 -23.22 -39.86
N GLN A 196 -6.40 -22.01 -40.17
CA GLN A 196 -7.74 -21.58 -39.81
C GLN A 196 -8.82 -22.28 -40.66
N CYS A 197 -10.04 -22.26 -40.16
CA CYS A 197 -11.23 -22.86 -40.77
C CYS A 197 -12.17 -21.78 -41.32
N ASP A 198 -13.24 -22.22 -41.98
CA ASP A 198 -14.28 -21.32 -42.50
C ASP A 198 -14.98 -20.64 -41.30
N GLY A 199 -15.04 -19.30 -41.31
CA GLY A 199 -15.59 -18.49 -40.21
C GLY A 199 -14.53 -17.85 -39.30
N ASP A 200 -13.26 -18.22 -39.43
CA ASP A 200 -12.14 -17.58 -38.75
C ASP A 200 -11.65 -16.35 -39.52
N THR A 201 -10.82 -15.52 -38.87
CA THR A 201 -10.22 -14.32 -39.47
C THR A 201 -8.71 -14.28 -39.30
N PHE A 202 -7.98 -14.04 -40.40
CA PHE A 202 -6.54 -13.79 -40.42
C PHE A 202 -6.27 -12.30 -40.65
N ILE A 203 -5.47 -11.68 -39.78
CA ILE A 203 -5.13 -10.25 -39.84
C ILE A 203 -3.61 -10.11 -39.96
N TYR A 204 -3.15 -9.32 -40.93
CA TYR A 204 -1.72 -9.07 -41.11
C TYR A 204 -1.40 -7.60 -41.40
N CYS A 205 -0.18 -7.17 -41.08
CA CYS A 205 0.30 -5.82 -41.40
C CYS A 205 0.81 -5.74 -42.83
N LYS A 206 0.19 -4.91 -43.67
CA LYS A 206 0.61 -4.71 -45.07
C LYS A 206 1.86 -3.82 -45.23
N ASP A 207 2.28 -3.14 -44.16
CA ASP A 207 3.49 -2.30 -44.18
C ASP A 207 4.78 -3.13 -44.27
N ASN A 208 4.73 -4.41 -43.91
CA ASN A 208 5.82 -5.34 -44.13
C ASN A 208 5.68 -5.97 -45.53
N ALA A 209 6.48 -5.49 -46.48
CA ALA A 209 6.42 -5.92 -47.89
C ALA A 209 6.69 -7.43 -48.09
N GLU A 210 7.57 -8.01 -47.27
CA GLU A 210 7.87 -9.45 -47.31
C GLU A 210 6.65 -10.27 -46.85
N LEU A 211 6.02 -9.86 -45.74
CA LEU A 211 4.80 -10.47 -45.24
C LEU A 211 3.67 -10.37 -46.26
N SER A 212 3.45 -9.20 -46.85
CA SER A 212 2.42 -9.01 -47.88
C SER A 212 2.64 -9.93 -49.08
N SER A 213 3.88 -9.99 -49.59
CA SER A 213 4.23 -10.88 -50.71
C SER A 213 4.00 -12.36 -50.36
N LEU A 214 4.27 -12.75 -49.12
CA LEU A 214 4.06 -14.12 -48.66
C LEU A 214 2.58 -14.46 -48.55
N VAL A 215 1.75 -13.55 -48.01
CA VAL A 215 0.29 -13.74 -47.95
C VAL A 215 -0.29 -13.86 -49.35
N ASP A 216 0.09 -12.96 -50.28
CA ASP A 216 -0.35 -13.01 -51.68
C ASP A 216 0.00 -14.35 -52.35
N SER A 217 1.21 -14.88 -52.08
CA SER A 217 1.64 -16.17 -52.63
C SER A 217 0.85 -17.38 -52.10
N CYS A 218 0.19 -17.22 -50.94
CA CYS A 218 -0.58 -18.26 -50.27
C CYS A 218 -2.09 -18.00 -50.30
N GLN A 219 -2.57 -17.00 -51.04
CA GLN A 219 -3.96 -16.53 -50.99
C GLN A 219 -5.00 -17.66 -51.18
N GLU A 220 -4.73 -18.60 -52.10
CA GLU A 220 -5.62 -19.75 -52.38
C GLU A 220 -5.63 -20.83 -51.29
N GLN A 221 -4.70 -20.76 -50.31
CA GLN A 221 -4.59 -21.74 -49.23
C GLN A 221 -5.35 -21.30 -47.96
N PHE A 222 -5.73 -20.02 -47.84
CA PHE A 222 -6.50 -19.55 -46.70
C PHE A 222 -7.97 -19.97 -46.82
N ARG A 223 -8.53 -20.44 -45.71
CA ARG A 223 -9.96 -20.74 -45.54
C ARG A 223 -10.70 -19.66 -44.75
N SER A 224 -9.95 -18.88 -43.97
CA SER A 224 -10.44 -17.76 -43.19
C SER A 224 -10.66 -16.51 -44.04
N GLN A 225 -11.37 -15.54 -43.47
CA GLN A 225 -11.38 -14.17 -43.98
C GLN A 225 -10.00 -13.55 -43.78
N VAL A 226 -9.38 -13.05 -44.85
CA VAL A 226 -8.06 -12.39 -44.78
C VAL A 226 -8.24 -10.88 -44.80
N GLU A 227 -7.77 -10.21 -43.74
CA GLU A 227 -7.77 -8.76 -43.58
C GLU A 227 -6.34 -8.22 -43.44
N SER A 228 -6.13 -7.01 -43.95
CA SER A 228 -4.85 -6.31 -43.89
C SER A 228 -5.02 -4.94 -43.26
N TYR A 229 -4.05 -4.50 -42.46
CA TYR A 229 -4.01 -3.14 -41.89
C TYR A 229 -2.66 -2.46 -42.15
N SER A 230 -2.64 -1.13 -42.17
CA SER A 230 -1.43 -0.29 -42.19
C SER A 230 -1.49 0.76 -41.10
N ALA A 231 -0.33 1.11 -40.56
CA ALA A 231 -0.18 2.23 -39.63
C ALA A 231 -0.45 3.60 -40.29
N ASP A 232 -0.50 3.65 -41.63
CA ASP A 232 -0.79 4.85 -42.42
C ASP A 232 -2.24 4.90 -42.94
N ASP A 233 -3.03 3.85 -42.72
CA ASP A 233 -4.47 3.88 -42.99
C ASP A 233 -5.19 4.82 -41.99
N GLN A 234 -6.45 5.18 -42.29
CA GLN A 234 -7.28 5.91 -41.33
C GLN A 234 -7.57 5.00 -40.13
N PRO A 235 -7.23 5.40 -38.89
CA PRO A 235 -7.40 4.54 -37.73
C PRO A 235 -8.85 4.14 -37.51
N VAL A 236 -9.10 2.85 -37.25
CA VAL A 236 -10.47 2.29 -37.10
C VAL A 236 -11.30 3.05 -36.04
N TYR A 237 -10.67 3.47 -34.93
CA TYR A 237 -11.32 4.22 -33.85
C TYR A 237 -10.89 5.70 -33.79
N GLY A 238 -10.29 6.23 -34.85
CA GLY A 238 -9.71 7.57 -34.88
C GLY A 238 -8.42 7.70 -34.06
N SER A 239 -7.91 8.92 -33.93
CA SER A 239 -6.64 9.17 -33.22
C SER A 239 -6.74 8.81 -31.74
N VAL A 240 -5.78 8.03 -31.24
CA VAL A 240 -5.69 7.60 -29.84
C VAL A 240 -4.34 7.99 -29.25
N SER A 241 -4.34 8.60 -28.07
CA SER A 241 -3.11 8.89 -27.31
C SER A 241 -2.61 7.60 -26.65
N SER A 242 -1.32 7.28 -26.76
CA SER A 242 -0.72 6.12 -26.09
C SER A 242 0.52 6.52 -25.32
N ARG A 243 0.70 5.93 -24.14
CA ARG A 243 1.91 6.08 -23.32
C ARG A 243 3.07 5.21 -23.82
N LEU A 244 2.83 4.32 -24.79
CA LEU A 244 3.85 3.43 -25.35
C LEU A 244 4.77 4.20 -26.32
N PRO A 245 6.08 4.33 -26.03
CA PRO A 245 6.98 5.09 -26.88
C PRO A 245 7.30 4.36 -28.20
N GLY A 246 7.39 5.12 -29.30
CA GLY A 246 7.92 4.65 -30.60
C GLY A 246 6.88 4.35 -31.69
N GLU A 247 7.23 4.63 -32.95
CA GLU A 247 6.33 4.55 -34.12
C GLU A 247 5.73 3.16 -34.37
N HIS A 248 6.48 2.09 -34.04
CA HIS A 248 6.01 0.71 -34.17
C HIS A 248 4.78 0.40 -33.28
N ASN A 249 4.57 1.15 -32.20
CA ASN A 249 3.38 0.96 -31.36
C ASN A 249 2.10 1.48 -32.01
N ARG A 250 2.18 2.44 -32.94
CA ARG A 250 1.03 2.84 -33.76
C ARG A 250 0.50 1.66 -34.57
N SER A 251 1.40 0.92 -35.21
CA SER A 251 1.05 -0.31 -35.94
C SER A 251 0.46 -1.38 -35.01
N ASN A 252 1.03 -1.56 -33.82
CA ASN A 252 0.50 -2.54 -32.86
C ASN A 252 -0.92 -2.16 -32.41
N ILE A 253 -1.16 -0.88 -32.09
CA ILE A 253 -2.48 -0.37 -31.69
C ILE A 253 -3.50 -0.59 -32.80
N GLU A 254 -3.13 -0.34 -34.05
CA GLU A 254 -4.04 -0.58 -35.18
C GLU A 254 -4.38 -2.06 -35.35
N ALA A 255 -3.41 -2.96 -35.16
CA ALA A 255 -3.68 -4.40 -35.12
C ALA A 255 -4.72 -4.76 -34.04
N VAL A 256 -4.62 -4.15 -32.86
CA VAL A 256 -5.59 -4.33 -31.77
C VAL A 256 -6.95 -3.73 -32.14
N ALA A 257 -6.98 -2.59 -32.83
CA ALA A 257 -8.21 -1.93 -33.27
C ALA A 257 -9.02 -2.82 -34.22
N HIS A 258 -8.36 -3.46 -35.19
CA HIS A 258 -8.99 -4.43 -36.09
C HIS A 258 -9.57 -5.63 -35.32
N VAL A 259 -8.82 -6.20 -34.37
CA VAL A 259 -9.33 -7.29 -33.52
C VAL A 259 -10.53 -6.83 -32.69
N ALA A 260 -10.48 -5.64 -32.10
CA ALA A 260 -11.55 -5.07 -31.29
C ALA A 260 -12.83 -4.80 -32.11
N GLN A 261 -12.66 -4.39 -33.38
CA GLN A 261 -13.76 -4.15 -34.31
C GLN A 261 -14.57 -5.42 -34.61
N LEU A 262 -13.90 -6.57 -34.75
CA LEU A 262 -14.56 -7.87 -34.97
C LEU A 262 -15.51 -8.26 -33.83
N TYR A 263 -15.25 -7.77 -32.61
CA TYR A 263 -16.11 -7.97 -31.44
C TYR A 263 -17.05 -6.80 -31.17
N CYS A 264 -17.10 -5.80 -32.05
CA CYS A 264 -17.91 -4.59 -31.89
C CYS A 264 -17.62 -3.83 -30.58
N ILE A 265 -16.36 -3.80 -30.14
CA ILE A 265 -15.96 -3.04 -28.95
C ILE A 265 -16.19 -1.55 -29.19
N ASP A 266 -16.77 -0.88 -28.20
CA ASP A 266 -17.04 0.56 -28.26
C ASP A 266 -15.75 1.37 -28.37
N GLY A 267 -15.77 2.39 -29.25
CA GLY A 267 -14.58 3.19 -29.55
C GLY A 267 -14.04 4.00 -28.38
N GLU A 268 -14.89 4.43 -27.45
CA GLU A 268 -14.44 5.16 -26.26
C GLU A 268 -13.81 4.20 -25.24
N VAL A 269 -14.35 2.99 -25.10
CA VAL A 269 -13.73 1.93 -24.29
C VAL A 269 -12.35 1.56 -24.84
N PHE A 270 -12.23 1.39 -26.17
CA PHE A 270 -10.94 1.12 -26.83
C PHE A 270 -9.93 2.24 -26.56
N LYS A 271 -10.31 3.50 -26.82
CA LYS A 271 -9.44 4.67 -26.61
C LYS A 271 -8.95 4.78 -25.17
N ARG A 272 -9.84 4.61 -24.20
CA ARG A 272 -9.52 4.65 -22.77
C ARG A 272 -8.51 3.56 -22.42
N ALA A 273 -8.80 2.31 -22.79
CA ALA A 273 -7.93 1.17 -22.49
C ALA A 273 -6.52 1.32 -23.11
N VAL A 274 -6.41 1.84 -24.34
CA VAL A 274 -5.11 2.12 -24.98
C VAL A 274 -4.36 3.27 -24.31
N THR A 275 -5.07 4.31 -23.85
CA THR A 275 -4.48 5.49 -23.18
C THR A 275 -3.95 5.14 -21.78
N GLU A 276 -4.64 4.24 -21.07
CA GLU A 276 -4.29 3.79 -19.73
C GLU A 276 -3.22 2.68 -19.72
N PHE A 277 -3.00 2.00 -20.84
CA PHE A 277 -2.04 0.91 -20.93
C PHE A 277 -0.59 1.41 -20.74
N LYS A 278 0.02 1.03 -19.60
CA LYS A 278 1.37 1.47 -19.18
C LYS A 278 2.51 0.60 -19.73
N GLY A 279 2.21 -0.47 -20.48
CA GLY A 279 3.18 -1.47 -20.94
C GLY A 279 3.11 -2.77 -20.14
N LEU A 280 4.10 -3.64 -20.35
CA LEU A 280 4.21 -4.93 -19.67
C LEU A 280 4.91 -4.76 -18.32
N GLU A 281 4.29 -5.27 -17.25
CA GLU A 281 4.94 -5.36 -15.94
C GLU A 281 6.27 -6.13 -16.07
N HIS A 282 7.31 -5.67 -15.37
CA HIS A 282 8.66 -6.26 -15.40
C HIS A 282 9.42 -6.17 -16.73
N ARG A 283 8.95 -5.36 -17.70
CA ARG A 283 9.64 -5.11 -18.98
C ARG A 283 9.87 -3.62 -19.19
N LEU A 284 11.09 -3.17 -18.92
CA LEU A 284 11.44 -1.74 -18.89
C LEU A 284 10.42 -0.90 -18.10
N GLU A 285 9.84 -1.48 -17.05
CA GLU A 285 8.78 -0.87 -16.25
C GLU A 285 9.40 0.26 -15.42
N TYR A 286 8.95 1.49 -15.60
CA TYR A 286 9.36 2.60 -14.76
C TYR A 286 8.75 2.46 -13.37
N VAL A 287 9.58 2.27 -12.35
CA VAL A 287 9.16 2.06 -10.96
C VAL A 287 8.84 3.40 -10.28
N GLY A 288 9.62 4.44 -10.57
CA GLY A 288 9.49 5.76 -9.99
C GLY A 288 10.83 6.50 -9.88
N ALA A 289 10.78 7.76 -9.44
CA ALA A 289 11.96 8.54 -9.06
C ALA A 289 12.00 8.70 -7.54
N TYR A 290 13.10 8.28 -6.92
CA TYR A 290 13.28 8.30 -5.46
C TYR A 290 14.65 8.88 -5.13
N LYS A 291 14.71 9.88 -4.23
CA LYS A 291 15.93 10.69 -3.98
C LYS A 291 16.57 11.23 -5.28
N GLY A 292 15.74 11.54 -6.28
CA GLY A 292 16.17 11.98 -7.61
C GLY A 292 16.79 10.89 -8.50
N ILE A 293 16.81 9.63 -8.07
CA ILE A 293 17.25 8.47 -8.86
C ILE A 293 16.04 7.82 -9.56
N ARG A 294 16.15 7.53 -10.85
CA ARG A 294 15.10 6.87 -11.63
C ARG A 294 15.29 5.35 -11.59
N PHE A 295 14.28 4.60 -11.13
CA PHE A 295 14.33 3.15 -11.02
C PHE A 295 13.52 2.47 -12.13
N TYR A 296 14.10 1.44 -12.75
CA TYR A 296 13.46 0.63 -13.78
C TYR A 296 13.52 -0.87 -13.46
N ASN A 297 12.40 -1.54 -13.66
CA ASN A 297 12.23 -2.98 -13.48
C ASN A 297 12.13 -3.68 -14.84
N ASP A 298 13.18 -4.41 -15.18
CA ASP A 298 13.30 -5.22 -16.39
C ASP A 298 13.63 -6.68 -16.04
N SER A 299 13.02 -7.19 -14.97
CA SER A 299 13.25 -8.55 -14.46
C SER A 299 13.01 -9.66 -15.51
N ILE A 300 12.21 -9.39 -16.55
CA ILE A 300 11.98 -10.32 -17.67
C ILE A 300 13.23 -10.57 -18.53
N SER A 301 14.24 -9.70 -18.46
CA SER A 301 15.51 -9.86 -19.19
C SER A 301 16.34 -10.99 -18.61
N THR A 302 16.06 -12.20 -19.08
CA THR A 302 16.68 -13.46 -18.65
C THR A 302 17.82 -13.95 -19.55
N ILE A 303 18.21 -13.13 -20.55
CA ILE A 303 19.32 -13.40 -21.48
C ILE A 303 20.18 -12.15 -21.70
N PRO A 304 21.47 -12.30 -22.09
CA PRO A 304 22.40 -11.18 -22.26
C PRO A 304 21.94 -10.11 -23.25
N ALA A 305 21.47 -10.52 -24.43
CA ALA A 305 21.01 -9.61 -25.47
C ALA A 305 19.82 -8.73 -25.05
N ALA A 306 18.95 -9.25 -24.18
CA ALA A 306 17.81 -8.49 -23.65
C ALA A 306 18.28 -7.38 -22.71
N CYS A 307 19.25 -7.68 -21.83
CA CYS A 307 19.86 -6.68 -20.94
C CYS A 307 20.59 -5.58 -21.73
N GLU A 308 21.36 -5.93 -22.76
CA GLU A 308 22.00 -4.93 -23.62
C GLU A 308 20.98 -3.98 -24.27
N ALA A 309 19.88 -4.53 -24.78
CA ALA A 309 18.80 -3.76 -25.36
C ALA A 309 18.15 -2.85 -24.32
N ALA A 310 17.96 -3.34 -23.10
CA ALA A 310 17.39 -2.57 -22.00
C ALA A 310 18.26 -1.38 -21.60
N VAL A 311 19.57 -1.60 -21.41
CA VAL A 311 20.53 -0.53 -21.08
C VAL A 311 20.53 0.56 -22.16
N LYS A 312 20.49 0.17 -23.45
CA LYS A 312 20.42 1.11 -24.57
C LYS A 312 19.09 1.88 -24.62
N ALA A 313 17.98 1.20 -24.37
CA ALA A 313 16.64 1.77 -24.49
C ALA A 313 16.33 2.77 -23.37
N VAL A 314 16.77 2.48 -22.15
CA VAL A 314 16.49 3.34 -20.99
C VAL A 314 17.36 4.61 -21.01
N GLY A 315 18.65 4.48 -21.38
CA GLY A 315 19.61 5.59 -21.33
C GLY A 315 19.95 6.03 -19.90
N ASP A 316 21.04 6.80 -19.72
CA ASP A 316 21.51 7.30 -18.42
C ASP A 316 21.69 6.23 -17.31
N VAL A 317 21.81 4.95 -17.69
CA VAL A 317 21.97 3.84 -16.75
C VAL A 317 23.35 3.89 -16.12
N GLN A 318 23.39 4.23 -14.83
CA GLN A 318 24.62 4.26 -14.05
C GLN A 318 24.76 3.01 -13.17
N THR A 319 23.65 2.49 -12.65
CA THR A 319 23.62 1.33 -11.76
C THR A 319 22.83 0.19 -12.38
N LEU A 320 23.39 -1.01 -12.40
CA LEU A 320 22.81 -2.19 -13.02
C LEU A 320 22.88 -3.41 -12.08
N ILE A 321 21.75 -4.11 -11.93
CA ILE A 321 21.67 -5.36 -11.18
C ILE A 321 21.63 -6.52 -12.18
N LEU A 322 22.65 -7.39 -12.11
CA LEU A 322 22.88 -8.54 -12.98
C LEU A 322 22.88 -9.85 -12.20
N GLY A 323 22.49 -10.93 -12.87
CA GLY A 323 22.67 -12.29 -12.39
C GLY A 323 21.38 -13.00 -11.95
N GLY A 324 21.55 -14.07 -11.19
CA GLY A 324 20.52 -15.05 -10.84
C GLY A 324 20.98 -16.49 -11.11
N PHE A 325 20.04 -17.34 -11.50
CA PHE A 325 20.29 -18.75 -11.81
C PHE A 325 21.07 -18.92 -13.12
N ASP A 326 22.19 -19.63 -13.04
CA ASP A 326 23.04 -19.88 -14.20
C ASP A 326 22.57 -21.08 -15.02
N ARG A 327 22.34 -20.85 -16.32
CA ARG A 327 21.99 -21.89 -17.30
C ARG A 327 23.16 -22.32 -18.19
N GLY A 328 24.38 -21.86 -17.92
CA GLY A 328 25.53 -22.13 -18.78
C GLY A 328 25.57 -21.24 -20.03
N ILE A 329 24.87 -20.11 -20.03
CA ILE A 329 24.84 -19.16 -21.16
C ILE A 329 26.20 -18.46 -21.27
N ASP A 330 26.55 -18.02 -22.49
CA ASP A 330 27.72 -17.18 -22.74
C ASP A 330 27.41 -15.70 -22.46
N TYR A 331 28.14 -15.10 -21.53
CA TYR A 331 27.99 -13.71 -21.11
C TYR A 331 29.08 -12.80 -21.70
N ALA A 332 30.00 -13.33 -22.51
CA ALA A 332 31.14 -12.58 -23.05
C ALA A 332 30.74 -11.26 -23.72
N GLY A 333 29.77 -11.32 -24.63
CA GLY A 333 29.31 -10.15 -25.38
C GLY A 333 28.73 -9.05 -24.48
N LEU A 334 27.94 -9.43 -23.46
CA LEU A 334 27.39 -8.46 -22.50
C LEU A 334 28.49 -7.80 -21.67
N ILE A 335 29.48 -8.55 -21.22
CA ILE A 335 30.61 -8.00 -20.47
C ILE A 335 31.43 -7.03 -21.33
N ASP A 336 31.67 -7.37 -22.59
CA ASP A 336 32.37 -6.49 -23.54
C ASP A 336 31.55 -5.22 -23.87
N PHE A 337 30.23 -5.34 -23.97
CA PHE A 337 29.32 -4.21 -24.11
C PHE A 337 29.39 -3.29 -22.88
N LEU A 338 29.29 -3.86 -21.68
CA LEU A 338 29.35 -3.10 -20.42
C LEU A 338 30.71 -2.43 -20.21
N ALA A 339 31.80 -3.00 -20.74
CA ALA A 339 33.12 -2.38 -20.70
C ALA A 339 33.11 -0.95 -21.29
N ASN A 340 32.27 -0.74 -22.32
CA ASN A 340 32.18 0.50 -23.09
C ASN A 340 30.94 1.34 -22.76
N SER A 341 30.16 0.97 -21.73
CA SER A 341 28.94 1.68 -21.34
C SER A 341 29.15 2.66 -20.18
N GLU A 342 28.16 3.51 -19.94
CA GLU A 342 28.10 4.45 -18.80
C GLU A 342 27.83 3.77 -17.44
N VAL A 343 27.58 2.46 -17.41
CA VAL A 343 27.16 1.71 -16.20
C VAL A 343 28.31 1.55 -15.21
N ARG A 344 28.48 2.49 -14.27
CA ARG A 344 29.60 2.49 -13.30
C ARG A 344 29.42 1.52 -12.15
N ASN A 345 28.19 1.31 -11.70
CA ASN A 345 27.87 0.54 -10.52
C ASN A 345 27.20 -0.78 -10.95
N ILE A 346 27.76 -1.93 -10.57
CA ILE A 346 27.21 -3.23 -10.95
C ILE A 346 27.06 -4.13 -9.72
N ALA A 347 25.83 -4.60 -9.50
CA ALA A 347 25.55 -5.65 -8.53
C ALA A 347 25.50 -7.00 -9.24
N PHE A 348 26.35 -7.95 -8.84
CA PHE A 348 26.31 -9.32 -9.32
C PHE A 348 25.61 -10.22 -8.29
N VAL A 349 24.57 -10.90 -8.76
CA VAL A 349 23.66 -11.71 -7.94
C VAL A 349 23.72 -13.16 -8.40
N GLY A 350 23.72 -14.10 -7.46
CA GLY A 350 23.64 -15.53 -7.74
C GLY A 350 24.80 -16.09 -8.57
N ALA A 351 24.68 -17.37 -8.95
CA ALA A 351 25.73 -18.10 -9.66
C ALA A 351 26.03 -17.50 -11.06
N ALA A 352 25.02 -16.98 -11.75
CA ALA A 352 25.23 -16.31 -13.03
C ALA A 352 26.01 -15.00 -12.85
N GLY A 353 25.70 -14.24 -11.80
CA GLY A 353 26.43 -13.03 -11.46
C GLY A 353 27.90 -13.30 -11.13
N GLU A 354 28.21 -14.38 -10.40
CA GLU A 354 29.59 -14.79 -10.12
C GLU A 354 30.39 -15.06 -11.41
N ARG A 355 29.81 -15.81 -12.36
CA ARG A 355 30.46 -16.04 -13.67
C ARG A 355 30.63 -14.76 -14.48
N MET A 356 29.64 -13.88 -14.48
CA MET A 356 29.74 -12.58 -15.15
C MET A 356 30.85 -11.73 -14.52
N TYR A 357 30.99 -11.76 -13.20
CA TYR A 357 32.08 -11.09 -12.47
C TYR A 357 33.46 -11.65 -12.83
N ASP A 358 33.62 -12.97 -12.89
CA ASP A 358 34.89 -13.60 -13.27
C ASP A 358 35.29 -13.25 -14.72
N LEU A 359 34.30 -13.23 -15.62
CA LEU A 359 34.50 -12.77 -17.00
C LEU A 359 34.88 -11.28 -17.04
N ALA A 360 34.23 -10.44 -16.24
CA ALA A 360 34.57 -9.03 -16.13
C ALA A 360 36.01 -8.81 -15.64
N CYS A 361 36.46 -9.56 -14.62
CA CYS A 361 37.82 -9.50 -14.10
C CYS A 361 38.89 -9.82 -15.14
N THR A 362 38.57 -10.66 -16.14
CA THR A 362 39.52 -11.07 -17.18
C THR A 362 39.46 -10.19 -18.43
N ARG A 363 38.32 -9.56 -18.72
CA ARG A 363 38.10 -8.82 -19.96
C ARG A 363 38.15 -7.31 -19.82
N TRP A 364 37.80 -6.75 -18.65
CA TRP A 364 37.85 -5.31 -18.45
C TRP A 364 39.28 -4.82 -18.26
N PRO A 365 39.64 -3.66 -18.83
CA PRO A 365 40.98 -3.10 -18.70
C PRO A 365 41.29 -2.76 -17.24
N VAL A 366 42.50 -3.14 -16.80
CA VAL A 366 43.03 -2.82 -15.46
C VAL A 366 43.07 -1.30 -15.30
N GLY A 367 42.32 -0.77 -14.33
CA GLY A 367 42.23 0.67 -14.04
C GLY A 367 40.94 1.38 -14.47
N GLY A 368 39.98 0.67 -15.09
CA GLY A 368 38.61 1.18 -15.23
C GLY A 368 37.84 1.02 -13.92
N GLU A 369 37.83 2.05 -13.06
CA GLU A 369 37.10 1.98 -11.80
C GLU A 369 35.58 1.80 -12.04
N ARG A 370 35.09 0.61 -11.73
CA ARG A 370 33.67 0.24 -11.62
C ARG A 370 33.42 -0.09 -10.15
N ASN A 371 32.31 0.37 -9.60
CA ASN A 371 31.90 0.03 -8.25
C ASN A 371 31.10 -1.27 -8.29
N ILE A 372 31.57 -2.31 -7.60
CA ILE A 372 31.01 -3.65 -7.73
C ILE A 372 30.61 -4.18 -6.36
N ILE A 373 29.41 -4.76 -6.27
CA ILE A 373 28.97 -5.56 -5.13
C ILE A 373 28.62 -6.98 -5.59
N LYS A 374 28.96 -7.98 -4.79
CA LYS A 374 28.49 -9.37 -4.93
C LYS A 374 27.62 -9.67 -3.73
N GLU A 375 26.31 -9.70 -3.94
CA GLU A 375 25.32 -9.85 -2.87
C GLU A 375 24.09 -10.56 -3.43
N ASN A 376 23.44 -11.36 -2.60
CA ASN A 376 22.23 -12.11 -2.94
C ASN A 376 20.98 -11.55 -2.25
N ASP A 377 21.16 -10.79 -1.18
CA ASP A 377 20.07 -10.10 -0.49
C ASP A 377 19.65 -8.83 -1.24
N TYR A 378 18.47 -8.87 -1.86
CA TYR A 378 17.91 -7.73 -2.61
C TYR A 378 17.70 -6.48 -1.75
N GLY A 379 17.46 -6.61 -0.44
CA GLY A 379 17.34 -5.47 0.45
C GLY A 379 18.64 -4.69 0.53
N LYS A 380 19.75 -5.39 0.75
CA LYS A 380 21.11 -4.81 0.76
C LYS A 380 21.52 -4.27 -0.60
N ILE A 381 21.15 -4.96 -1.68
CA ILE A 381 21.43 -4.49 -3.05
C ILE A 381 20.72 -3.15 -3.28
N VAL A 382 19.43 -3.05 -2.95
CA VAL A 382 18.66 -1.81 -3.14
C VAL A 382 19.21 -0.68 -2.27
N GLU A 383 19.53 -0.94 -1.00
CA GLU A 383 20.19 0.03 -0.13
C GLU A 383 21.51 0.53 -0.73
N TRP A 384 22.33 -0.38 -1.27
CA TRP A 384 23.55 -0.03 -1.98
C TRP A 384 23.27 0.80 -3.23
N CYS A 385 22.26 0.46 -4.03
CA CYS A 385 21.84 1.23 -5.20
C CYS A 385 21.50 2.68 -4.86
N PHE A 386 20.81 2.94 -3.75
CA PHE A 386 20.53 4.30 -3.28
C PHE A 386 21.79 5.08 -2.89
N LYS A 387 22.80 4.40 -2.33
CA LYS A 387 24.07 5.03 -1.91
C LYS A 387 24.98 5.41 -3.08
N VAL A 388 24.98 4.62 -4.16
CA VAL A 388 25.97 4.72 -5.24
C VAL A 388 25.45 5.37 -6.51
N THR A 389 24.13 5.45 -6.68
CA THR A 389 23.54 6.05 -7.89
C THR A 389 23.38 7.55 -7.70
N GLU A 390 23.89 8.33 -8.65
CA GLU A 390 23.81 9.78 -8.63
C GLU A 390 22.40 10.30 -8.91
N VAL A 391 22.10 11.47 -8.34
CA VAL A 391 20.86 12.21 -8.62
C VAL A 391 20.74 12.50 -10.12
N GLY A 392 19.57 12.20 -10.70
CA GLY A 392 19.27 12.33 -12.13
C GLY A 392 19.65 11.10 -12.97
N LYS A 393 20.39 10.13 -12.41
CA LYS A 393 20.79 8.90 -13.10
C LYS A 393 19.81 7.75 -12.85
N VAL A 394 20.03 6.65 -13.57
CA VAL A 394 19.14 5.47 -13.56
C VAL A 394 19.77 4.29 -12.82
N CYS A 395 18.95 3.63 -12.00
CA CYS A 395 19.16 2.28 -11.49
C CYS A 395 18.25 1.28 -12.21
N LEU A 396 18.84 0.27 -12.84
CA LEU A 396 18.13 -0.71 -13.67
C LEU A 396 18.30 -2.14 -13.11
N LEU A 397 17.18 -2.81 -12.83
CA LEU A 397 17.16 -4.27 -12.67
C LEU A 397 16.99 -4.91 -14.05
N SER A 398 18.07 -5.43 -14.65
CA SER A 398 17.99 -6.16 -15.93
C SER A 398 18.94 -7.37 -15.85
N PRO A 399 18.47 -8.52 -15.32
CA PRO A 399 19.35 -9.53 -14.73
C PRO A 399 20.23 -10.31 -15.72
N ALA A 400 19.92 -10.30 -17.02
CA ALA A 400 20.57 -11.13 -18.06
C ALA A 400 20.56 -12.65 -17.80
N ALA A 401 19.90 -13.10 -16.72
CA ALA A 401 19.85 -14.47 -16.25
C ALA A 401 18.50 -14.80 -15.59
N ALA A 402 18.23 -16.09 -15.44
CA ALA A 402 16.98 -16.60 -14.89
C ALA A 402 16.86 -16.34 -13.38
N SER A 403 15.65 -16.44 -12.82
CA SER A 403 15.35 -16.10 -11.42
C SER A 403 15.22 -17.30 -10.47
N TYR A 404 15.35 -18.53 -10.99
CA TYR A 404 14.98 -19.78 -10.29
C TYR A 404 15.88 -20.20 -9.13
N ASP A 405 16.85 -19.36 -8.76
CA ASP A 405 17.74 -19.56 -7.62
C ASP A 405 17.10 -19.11 -6.31
N SER A 406 16.58 -17.88 -6.29
CA SER A 406 15.99 -17.25 -5.09
C SER A 406 14.50 -16.92 -5.23
N PHE A 407 13.94 -17.07 -6.44
CA PHE A 407 12.56 -16.71 -6.73
C PHE A 407 11.86 -17.80 -7.56
N LYS A 408 10.55 -17.93 -7.40
CA LYS A 408 9.69 -18.83 -8.18
C LYS A 408 9.72 -18.50 -9.66
N ASN A 409 9.76 -17.21 -10.00
CA ASN A 409 9.74 -16.70 -11.37
C ASN A 409 10.26 -15.25 -11.44
N PHE A 410 10.35 -14.69 -12.65
CA PHE A 410 10.91 -13.35 -12.82
C PHE A 410 9.97 -12.25 -12.31
N GLU A 411 8.67 -12.54 -12.29
CA GLU A 411 7.62 -11.65 -11.77
C GLU A 411 7.78 -11.45 -10.26
N GLU A 412 8.05 -12.51 -9.50
CA GLU A 412 8.32 -12.42 -8.06
C GLU A 412 9.57 -11.58 -7.76
N ARG A 413 10.68 -11.83 -8.48
CA ARG A 413 11.89 -11.01 -8.39
C ARG A 413 11.61 -9.53 -8.69
N GLY A 414 10.83 -9.28 -9.74
CA GLY A 414 10.46 -7.94 -10.17
C GLY A 414 9.56 -7.20 -9.16
N ARG A 415 8.66 -7.91 -8.45
CA ARG A 415 7.87 -7.34 -7.36
C ARG A 415 8.72 -7.02 -6.14
N VAL A 416 9.55 -7.96 -5.68
CA VAL A 416 10.45 -7.76 -4.54
C VAL A 416 11.35 -6.54 -4.72
N PHE A 417 11.92 -6.36 -5.91
CA PHE A 417 12.70 -5.16 -6.21
C PHE A 417 11.88 -3.86 -6.10
N LYS A 418 10.67 -3.82 -6.67
CA LYS A 418 9.79 -2.63 -6.58
C LYS A 418 9.44 -2.31 -5.13
N ASP A 419 9.07 -3.33 -4.37
CA ASP A 419 8.66 -3.18 -2.98
C ASP A 419 9.82 -2.66 -2.13
N LEU A 420 11.02 -3.21 -2.29
CA LEU A 420 12.22 -2.74 -1.58
C LEU A 420 12.60 -1.30 -1.95
N VAL A 421 12.53 -0.92 -3.22
CA VAL A 421 12.80 0.47 -3.65
C VAL A 421 11.81 1.44 -3.00
N ARG A 422 10.54 1.06 -2.92
CA ARG A 422 9.47 1.86 -2.29
C ARG A 422 9.61 1.91 -0.77
N CYS A 423 9.85 0.78 -0.13
CA CYS A 423 10.00 0.67 1.32
C CYS A 423 11.26 1.37 1.82
N HIS A 424 12.38 1.33 1.09
CA HIS A 424 13.62 2.00 1.51
C HIS A 424 13.43 3.52 1.70
N VAL A 425 12.55 4.15 0.94
CA VAL A 425 12.19 5.56 1.15
C VAL A 425 11.37 5.73 2.44
N ARG A 426 10.47 4.79 2.74
CA ARG A 426 9.58 4.85 3.92
C ARG A 426 10.29 4.52 5.25
N HIS A 427 11.24 3.60 5.23
CA HIS A 427 12.09 3.23 6.37
C HIS A 427 13.01 4.37 6.82
N GLU A 428 13.44 5.25 5.93
CA GLU A 428 14.21 6.45 6.33
C GLU A 428 13.33 7.67 6.63
N LEU A 429 12.03 7.59 6.35
CA LEU A 429 11.14 8.75 6.38
C LEU A 429 10.86 9.18 7.83
N HIS A 430 10.53 8.24 8.72
CA HIS A 430 10.31 8.54 10.15
C HIS A 430 11.60 9.04 10.81
N ALA A 431 12.75 8.45 10.44
CA ALA A 431 14.08 8.86 10.89
C ALA A 431 14.58 10.15 10.21
N HIS A 432 13.84 10.74 9.27
CA HIS A 432 14.28 11.94 8.58
C HIS A 432 14.24 13.13 9.55
N PRO A 433 15.38 13.82 9.82
CA PRO A 433 15.45 14.80 10.90
C PRO A 433 14.59 16.06 10.72
N GLY A 434 14.00 16.22 9.53
CA GLY A 434 13.09 17.31 9.18
C GLY A 434 11.62 16.92 9.19
N LEU A 435 11.25 15.63 9.25
CA LEU A 435 9.84 15.20 9.18
C LEU A 435 9.07 15.65 10.43
N SER A 436 9.66 15.49 11.61
CA SER A 436 9.08 15.99 12.85
C SER A 436 9.48 17.44 13.14
N GLY A 437 10.68 17.86 12.72
CA GLY A 437 11.21 19.18 13.06
C GLY A 437 10.62 20.35 12.28
N ASN A 438 10.08 20.11 11.08
CA ASN A 438 9.82 21.16 10.10
C ASN A 438 8.56 20.84 9.27
N GLU A 439 7.45 21.45 9.65
CA GLU A 439 6.16 21.26 8.96
C GLU A 439 6.19 21.65 7.48
N VAL A 440 7.03 22.62 7.07
CA VAL A 440 7.23 22.95 5.65
C VAL A 440 7.86 21.77 4.91
N PHE A 441 8.88 21.17 5.52
CA PHE A 441 9.57 20.03 4.93
C PHE A 441 8.65 18.81 4.88
N ALA A 442 7.94 18.51 5.96
CA ALA A 442 6.96 17.45 6.03
C ALA A 442 5.90 17.61 4.92
N HIS A 443 5.35 18.82 4.79
CA HIS A 443 4.41 19.20 3.74
C HIS A 443 4.95 18.93 2.33
N ASP A 444 6.08 19.53 1.98
CA ASP A 444 6.66 19.43 0.63
C ASP A 444 6.98 17.98 0.27
N MET A 445 7.45 17.19 1.24
CA MET A 445 7.74 15.79 1.08
C MET A 445 6.46 14.97 0.86
N ILE A 446 5.42 15.16 1.67
CA ILE A 446 4.12 14.48 1.53
C ILE A 446 3.51 14.80 0.15
N VAL A 447 3.47 16.08 -0.23
CA VAL A 447 2.98 16.52 -1.54
C VAL A 447 3.78 15.89 -2.67
N GLY A 448 5.11 15.85 -2.56
CA GLY A 448 6.00 15.22 -3.55
C GLY A 448 5.73 13.72 -3.72
N CYS A 449 5.51 13.01 -2.62
CA CYS A 449 5.15 11.59 -2.65
C CYS A 449 3.78 11.34 -3.28
N LEU A 450 2.78 12.15 -2.95
CA LEU A 450 1.40 11.96 -3.42
C LEU A 450 1.22 12.34 -4.89
N ASN A 451 1.89 13.41 -5.36
CA ASN A 451 1.87 13.83 -6.76
C ASN A 451 2.51 12.82 -7.72
N ALA A 452 3.22 11.81 -7.21
CA ALA A 452 3.73 10.71 -8.02
C ALA A 452 2.60 9.75 -8.49
N TYR A 453 1.42 9.79 -7.87
CA TYR A 453 0.28 8.94 -8.21
C TYR A 453 -0.68 9.68 -9.15
N PRO A 454 -0.89 9.19 -10.39
CA PRO A 454 -1.69 9.90 -11.40
C PRO A 454 -3.19 9.96 -11.08
N ASP A 455 -3.71 9.03 -10.27
CA ASP A 455 -5.12 8.93 -9.90
C ASP A 455 -5.41 9.57 -8.53
N CYS A 456 -4.46 10.38 -8.02
CA CYS A 456 -4.53 11.06 -6.74
C CYS A 456 -4.63 12.57 -6.95
N THR A 457 -5.73 13.18 -6.51
CA THR A 457 -5.86 14.64 -6.46
C THR A 457 -5.31 15.14 -5.13
N VAL A 458 -4.32 16.03 -5.16
CA VAL A 458 -3.69 16.59 -3.96
C VAL A 458 -4.14 18.05 -3.74
N PHE A 459 -4.63 18.33 -2.54
CA PHE A 459 -4.98 19.67 -2.05
C PHE A 459 -3.99 20.05 -0.94
N SER A 460 -3.30 21.17 -1.10
CA SER A 460 -2.24 21.60 -0.20
C SER A 460 -2.22 23.13 -0.04
N TYR A 461 -1.48 23.62 0.94
CA TYR A 461 -1.18 25.04 1.12
C TYR A 461 -0.27 25.57 0.01
N VAL A 462 -0.62 26.72 -0.56
CA VAL A 462 0.26 27.47 -1.48
C VAL A 462 0.53 28.83 -0.84
N GLY A 463 1.76 29.05 -0.38
CA GLY A 463 2.16 30.29 0.29
C GLY A 463 1.98 31.54 -0.56
N ASP A 464 1.85 32.69 0.09
CA ASP A 464 1.74 34.01 -0.53
C ASP A 464 2.96 34.29 -1.44
N ALA A 465 2.78 34.12 -2.75
CA ALA A 465 3.70 34.66 -3.73
C ALA A 465 3.59 36.19 -3.72
N GLY A 466 4.57 36.86 -3.10
CA GLY A 466 4.60 38.32 -3.03
C GLY A 466 4.65 38.98 -4.42
N SER A 467 3.66 39.81 -4.74
CA SER A 467 3.84 41.21 -5.22
C SER A 467 2.51 41.86 -5.60
N SER A 468 2.17 42.92 -4.86
CA SER A 468 1.49 44.16 -5.29
C SER A 468 0.56 44.12 -6.51
N GLY A 469 -0.75 44.30 -6.28
CA GLY A 469 -1.66 44.78 -7.32
C GLY A 469 -3.14 44.52 -7.02
N GLU A 470 -3.81 45.56 -6.52
CA GLU A 470 -5.26 45.83 -6.57
C GLU A 470 -6.27 44.72 -6.23
N SER A 471 -6.98 44.98 -5.14
CA SER A 471 -8.21 44.36 -4.69
C SER A 471 -9.23 44.11 -5.80
N SER A 472 -9.53 42.84 -6.05
CA SER A 472 -10.82 42.40 -6.60
C SER A 472 -11.23 41.08 -5.94
N ASP A 473 -11.33 41.08 -4.62
CA ASP A 473 -11.65 39.87 -3.86
C ASP A 473 -13.14 39.52 -3.98
N THR A 474 -13.44 38.39 -4.62
CA THR A 474 -14.77 37.76 -4.57
C THR A 474 -14.72 36.48 -3.74
N PRO A 475 -15.79 36.13 -2.99
CA PRO A 475 -15.78 35.01 -2.02
C PRO A 475 -15.54 33.60 -2.59
N SER A 476 -15.47 33.43 -3.91
CA SER A 476 -15.30 32.14 -4.58
C SER A 476 -13.85 31.64 -4.64
N GLU A 477 -12.84 32.48 -4.34
CA GLU A 477 -11.41 32.11 -4.44
C GLU A 477 -10.78 31.60 -3.13
N PHE A 478 -11.56 31.50 -2.04
CA PHE A 478 -11.09 30.93 -0.77
C PHE A 478 -11.18 29.40 -0.70
N PHE A 479 -11.80 28.75 -1.68
CA PHE A 479 -12.18 27.34 -1.62
C PHE A 479 -11.15 26.44 -2.32
N GLY A 480 -10.26 25.83 -1.53
CA GLY A 480 -9.26 24.87 -2.02
C GLY A 480 -7.92 24.89 -1.28
N ARG A 481 -7.78 25.69 -0.22
CA ARG A 481 -6.58 25.76 0.61
C ARG A 481 -6.81 24.98 1.90
N VAL A 482 -5.93 24.03 2.21
CA VAL A 482 -5.84 23.46 3.55
C VAL A 482 -5.16 24.50 4.45
N SER A 483 -5.69 24.73 5.66
CA SER A 483 -5.13 25.70 6.59
C SER A 483 -3.80 25.18 7.18
N GLY A 484 -2.83 26.07 7.37
CA GLY A 484 -1.48 25.69 7.82
C GLY A 484 -0.73 24.86 6.77
N TYR A 485 0.11 23.92 7.21
CA TYR A 485 0.88 23.00 6.35
C TYR A 485 0.16 21.68 6.06
N GLY A 486 -1.16 21.62 6.21
CA GLY A 486 -1.92 20.38 5.98
C GLY A 486 -1.98 19.96 4.51
N VAL A 487 -2.15 18.66 4.29
CA VAL A 487 -2.30 18.06 2.96
C VAL A 487 -3.50 17.13 2.94
N VAL A 488 -4.34 17.24 1.92
CA VAL A 488 -5.44 16.29 1.68
C VAL A 488 -5.26 15.67 0.31
N ALA A 489 -5.25 14.34 0.24
CA ALA A 489 -5.19 13.60 -1.01
C ALA A 489 -6.49 12.81 -1.22
N VAL A 490 -7.01 12.80 -2.44
CA VAL A 490 -8.23 12.07 -2.79
C VAL A 490 -7.96 11.13 -3.97
N PHE A 491 -8.17 9.83 -3.75
CA PHE A 491 -8.17 8.83 -4.81
C PHE A 491 -9.59 8.62 -5.35
N GLY A 492 -9.73 8.50 -6.67
CA GLY A 492 -11.02 8.38 -7.39
C GLY A 492 -11.64 9.74 -7.75
N ASP A 493 -11.60 10.70 -6.82
CA ASP A 493 -12.05 12.09 -6.95
C ASP A 493 -13.34 12.31 -7.77
N ASN A 494 -14.37 11.50 -7.46
CA ASN A 494 -15.68 11.58 -8.08
C ASN A 494 -16.70 12.15 -7.06
N PRO A 495 -17.27 13.35 -7.28
CA PRO A 495 -18.17 13.99 -6.31
C PRO A 495 -19.48 13.21 -6.06
N ASP A 496 -19.87 12.30 -6.96
CA ASP A 496 -21.07 11.47 -6.81
C ASP A 496 -20.83 10.21 -5.96
N PHE A 497 -19.57 9.90 -5.65
CA PHE A 497 -19.20 8.71 -4.90
C PHE A 497 -19.14 8.98 -3.40
N PRO A 498 -19.58 8.01 -2.56
CA PRO A 498 -19.38 8.10 -1.12
C PRO A 498 -17.88 8.12 -0.82
N THR A 499 -17.49 8.78 0.26
CA THR A 499 -16.08 9.00 0.60
C THR A 499 -15.76 8.43 1.98
N ILE A 500 -14.68 7.66 2.07
CA ILE A 500 -14.09 7.23 3.34
C ILE A 500 -12.82 8.08 3.56
N ALA A 501 -12.71 8.71 4.72
CA ALA A 501 -11.55 9.53 5.08
C ALA A 501 -10.65 8.81 6.09
N LEU A 502 -9.34 8.87 5.89
CA LEU A 502 -8.31 8.35 6.79
C LEU A 502 -7.43 9.52 7.25
N ARG A 503 -7.17 9.66 8.55
CA ARG A 503 -6.38 10.77 9.13
C ARG A 503 -5.05 10.28 9.71
N ALA A 504 -4.00 11.05 9.47
CA ALA A 504 -2.69 10.93 10.08
C ALA A 504 -2.15 12.31 10.49
N ASP A 505 -1.43 12.36 11.60
CA ASP A 505 -0.77 13.56 12.10
C ASP A 505 0.59 13.76 11.46
N THR A 506 1.02 15.01 11.34
CA THR A 506 2.23 15.41 10.62
C THR A 506 3.13 16.38 11.38
N ASP A 507 2.64 16.96 12.48
CA ASP A 507 3.37 17.89 13.31
C ASP A 507 4.20 17.17 14.37
N ALA A 508 5.15 17.88 15.01
CA ALA A 508 5.84 17.34 16.17
C ALA A 508 5.92 18.31 17.33
N LEU A 509 6.15 17.73 18.49
CA LEU A 509 6.17 18.41 19.77
C LEU A 509 7.32 19.42 19.87
N PRO A 510 7.06 20.67 20.32
CA PRO A 510 8.08 21.64 20.67
C PRO A 510 8.71 21.29 22.04
N ILE A 511 9.41 20.15 22.10
CA ILE A 511 10.14 19.66 23.28
C ILE A 511 11.64 19.64 22.96
N ASP A 512 12.46 20.23 23.84
CA ASP A 512 13.91 20.13 23.76
C ASP A 512 14.36 18.69 24.04
N GLU A 513 15.14 18.11 23.13
CA GLU A 513 15.78 16.81 23.31
C GLU A 513 16.94 16.94 24.31
N GLY A 514 16.62 17.19 25.59
CA GLY A 514 17.60 17.38 26.67
C GLY A 514 18.48 16.15 26.93
N THR A 515 19.61 16.37 27.62
CA THR A 515 20.57 15.33 28.05
C THR A 515 19.98 14.37 29.10
N VAL A 516 20.08 13.07 28.86
CA VAL A 516 19.62 11.99 29.75
C VAL A 516 20.77 11.49 30.62
N SER A 517 20.50 11.21 31.90
CA SER A 517 21.46 10.57 32.83
C SER A 517 21.58 9.07 32.51
N THR A 518 22.81 8.57 32.41
CA THR A 518 23.14 7.17 32.10
C THR A 518 22.57 6.10 33.04
N SER A 519 21.94 6.50 34.14
CA SER A 519 21.27 5.58 35.07
C SER A 519 19.97 4.97 34.51
N GLU A 520 19.39 5.54 33.44
CA GLU A 520 18.09 5.11 32.89
C GLU A 520 18.20 4.14 31.69
N PHE A 521 19.40 3.90 31.17
CA PHE A 521 19.63 3.00 30.02
C PHE A 521 19.72 1.50 30.39
N GLN A 522 19.86 1.16 31.68
CA GLN A 522 20.15 -0.19 32.15
C GLN A 522 18.91 -1.08 32.35
N VAL A 523 17.95 -1.12 31.43
CA VAL A 523 16.96 -2.23 31.39
C VAL A 523 16.45 -2.46 29.97
N VAL A 524 17.32 -2.88 29.04
CA VAL A 524 16.83 -3.30 27.69
C VAL A 524 17.26 -4.73 27.33
N ASN A 525 18.32 -5.28 27.91
CA ASN A 525 18.68 -6.68 27.70
C ASN A 525 19.09 -7.27 29.05
N GLY A 526 18.38 -8.29 29.52
CA GLY A 526 18.53 -8.89 30.86
C GLY A 526 19.87 -9.59 31.14
N GLU A 527 21.00 -8.99 30.79
CA GLU A 527 22.34 -9.43 31.12
C GLU A 527 23.09 -8.30 31.82
N THR A 528 23.32 -8.48 33.12
CA THR A 528 24.23 -7.64 33.89
C THR A 528 25.66 -8.01 33.55
N GLU A 529 26.27 -7.34 32.57
CA GLU A 529 27.72 -7.30 32.45
C GLU A 529 28.24 -5.90 32.77
N ASN A 530 29.09 -5.84 33.80
CA ASN A 530 29.85 -4.64 34.18
C ASN A 530 30.88 -4.34 33.09
N HIS A 531 30.61 -3.37 32.22
CA HIS A 531 31.65 -2.71 31.45
C HIS A 531 31.37 -1.22 31.28
N ASP A 532 32.35 -0.41 31.67
CA ASP A 532 32.46 1.02 31.40
C ASP A 532 32.18 1.31 29.91
N SER A 533 30.97 1.75 29.58
CA SER A 533 30.61 2.24 28.24
C SER A 533 30.33 3.74 28.30
N PRO A 534 30.77 4.54 27.31
CA PRO A 534 30.64 5.99 27.35
C PRO A 534 29.16 6.40 27.21
N SER A 535 28.76 7.38 28.01
CA SER A 535 27.45 8.03 27.94
C SER A 535 27.24 8.69 26.56
N LEU A 536 26.30 8.18 25.75
CA LEU A 536 25.85 8.89 24.55
C LEU A 536 24.88 10.01 24.95
N SER A 537 25.11 11.22 24.44
CA SER A 537 24.13 12.31 24.54
C SER A 537 22.97 12.04 23.56
N THR A 538 21.76 12.44 23.91
CA THR A 538 20.57 12.34 23.03
C THR A 538 20.76 13.01 21.67
N SER A 539 21.59 14.06 21.61
CA SER A 539 22.02 14.73 20.38
C SER A 539 22.92 13.89 19.44
N GLU A 540 23.32 12.68 19.84
CA GLU A 540 24.13 11.76 19.03
C GLU A 540 23.32 10.57 18.49
N LEU A 541 22.00 10.52 18.75
CA LEU A 541 21.13 9.47 18.20
C LEU A 541 20.90 9.71 16.70
N PRO A 542 20.93 8.65 15.85
CA PRO A 542 20.82 8.79 14.40
C PRO A 542 19.45 9.30 13.92
N TYR A 543 18.44 9.27 14.80
CA TYR A 543 17.04 9.68 14.55
C TYR A 543 16.65 10.98 15.31
N CYS A 544 17.62 11.67 15.92
CA CYS A 544 17.41 12.95 16.62
C CYS A 544 16.92 14.05 15.65
N SER A 545 15.99 14.91 16.09
CA SER A 545 15.54 16.04 15.29
C SER A 545 16.70 17.00 14.98
N THR A 546 16.78 17.51 13.74
CA THR A 546 17.74 18.59 13.41
C THR A 546 17.27 19.97 13.83
N VAL A 547 16.01 20.10 14.27
CA VAL A 547 15.42 21.37 14.69
C VAL A 547 15.45 21.47 16.21
N ARG A 548 16.23 22.43 16.71
CA ARG A 548 16.38 22.63 18.15
C ARG A 548 15.03 22.93 18.80
N GLY A 549 14.73 22.20 19.88
CA GLY A 549 13.48 22.36 20.63
C GLY A 549 12.29 21.59 20.06
N VAL A 550 12.52 20.67 19.11
CA VAL A 550 11.49 19.78 18.55
C VAL A 550 11.94 18.32 18.70
N SER A 551 11.02 17.39 18.96
CA SER A 551 11.34 15.96 19.08
C SER A 551 10.30 15.05 18.45
N HIS A 552 10.74 13.90 17.92
CA HIS A 552 9.90 12.85 17.31
C HIS A 552 9.08 12.03 18.32
N LYS A 553 9.12 12.38 19.61
CA LYS A 553 8.69 11.49 20.70
C LYS A 553 7.17 11.28 20.83
N CYS A 554 6.36 11.94 19.99
CA CYS A 554 4.91 11.71 19.90
C CYS A 554 4.54 10.61 18.89
N GLY A 555 5.45 10.22 17.99
CA GLY A 555 5.22 9.15 17.00
C GLY A 555 4.43 9.57 15.75
N HIS A 556 4.19 10.86 15.54
CA HIS A 556 3.47 11.39 14.36
C HIS A 556 4.22 11.15 13.04
N ASP A 557 5.55 11.05 13.08
CA ASP A 557 6.36 10.58 11.97
C ASP A 557 5.98 9.16 11.54
N GLY A 558 5.66 8.29 12.50
CA GLY A 558 5.02 7.00 12.31
C GLY A 558 3.66 7.11 11.62
N HIS A 559 2.77 7.98 12.10
CA HIS A 559 1.44 8.21 11.48
C HIS A 559 1.58 8.61 10.01
N THR A 560 2.48 9.55 9.70
CA THR A 560 2.76 9.99 8.33
C THR A 560 3.33 8.86 7.47
N ALA A 561 4.30 8.10 7.96
CA ALA A 561 4.91 6.98 7.23
C ALA A 561 3.87 5.88 6.91
N ILE A 562 3.01 5.55 7.87
CA ILE A 562 1.89 4.61 7.70
C ILE A 562 0.94 5.13 6.62
N MET A 563 0.51 6.39 6.68
CA MET A 563 -0.46 6.94 5.73
C MET A 563 0.11 7.02 4.31
N LEU A 564 1.41 7.31 4.15
CA LEU A 564 2.08 7.24 2.85
C LEU A 564 2.22 5.81 2.32
N ARG A 565 2.30 4.80 3.20
CA ARG A 565 2.19 3.39 2.80
C ARG A 565 0.77 3.05 2.35
N VAL A 566 -0.25 3.54 3.06
CA VAL A 566 -1.67 3.39 2.67
C VAL A 566 -1.92 3.99 1.28
N ALA A 567 -1.43 5.22 1.03
CA ALA A 567 -1.57 5.88 -0.28
C ALA A 567 -1.03 5.03 -1.43
N ASP A 568 0.10 4.36 -1.22
CA ASP A 568 0.71 3.48 -2.21
C ASP A 568 -0.05 2.18 -2.43
N MET A 569 -0.54 1.57 -1.35
CA MET A 569 -1.39 0.39 -1.45
C MET A 569 -2.70 0.72 -2.19
N ILE A 570 -3.29 1.89 -1.94
CA ILE A 570 -4.45 2.38 -2.68
C ILE A 570 -4.11 2.57 -4.17
N ALA A 571 -3.02 3.29 -4.48
CA ALA A 571 -2.60 3.54 -5.87
C ALA A 571 -2.33 2.25 -6.68
N GLN A 572 -1.97 1.15 -6.01
CA GLN A 572 -1.74 -0.15 -6.62
C GLN A 572 -3.01 -1.00 -6.76
N ALA A 573 -4.09 -0.63 -6.08
CA ALA A 573 -5.37 -1.33 -6.13
C ALA A 573 -6.51 -0.38 -6.54
N PRO A 574 -6.60 0.03 -7.82
CA PRO A 574 -7.68 0.89 -8.31
C PRO A 574 -9.10 0.38 -8.03
N SER A 575 -9.25 -0.93 -7.83
CA SER A 575 -10.52 -1.54 -7.41
C SER A 575 -11.03 -1.03 -6.06
N LEU A 576 -10.17 -0.50 -5.18
CA LEU A 576 -10.56 0.05 -3.88
C LEU A 576 -11.35 1.36 -3.97
N TYR A 577 -11.21 2.10 -5.08
CA TYR A 577 -11.90 3.36 -5.32
C TYR A 577 -12.69 3.35 -6.63
N ALA A 578 -13.14 2.15 -7.05
CA ALA A 578 -13.96 2.00 -8.25
C ALA A 578 -15.39 2.56 -8.10
N ASP A 579 -15.90 2.59 -6.87
CA ASP A 579 -17.27 2.99 -6.51
C ASP A 579 -17.34 3.92 -5.27
N LYS A 580 -16.19 4.35 -4.76
CA LYS A 580 -16.03 5.28 -3.63
C LYS A 580 -14.79 6.14 -3.79
N ASN A 581 -14.74 7.28 -3.12
CA ASN A 581 -13.50 8.04 -2.96
C ASN A 581 -12.79 7.63 -1.67
N ILE A 582 -11.47 7.70 -1.70
CA ILE A 582 -10.64 7.53 -0.51
C ILE A 582 -9.88 8.82 -0.27
N MET A 583 -10.18 9.47 0.85
CA MET A 583 -9.56 10.73 1.27
C MET A 583 -8.51 10.46 2.33
N LEU A 584 -7.27 10.88 2.09
CA LEU A 584 -6.18 10.84 3.06
C LEU A 584 -5.95 12.25 3.59
N ILE A 585 -6.03 12.43 4.90
CA ILE A 585 -5.87 13.70 5.60
C ILE A 585 -4.56 13.65 6.38
N PHE A 586 -3.62 14.49 5.98
CA PHE A 586 -2.36 14.75 6.67
C PHE A 586 -2.52 16.04 7.47
N GLN A 587 -2.79 15.90 8.76
CA GLN A 587 -3.18 16.97 9.66
C GLN A 587 -1.96 17.56 10.37
N PRO A 588 -1.77 18.89 10.37
CA PRO A 588 -0.79 19.58 11.21
C PRO A 588 -1.43 20.04 12.53
N GLU A 589 -0.62 20.47 13.49
CA GLU A 589 -1.06 21.13 14.74
C GLU A 589 -2.08 20.33 15.60
N GLU A 590 -1.89 19.01 15.70
CA GLU A 590 -2.67 18.16 16.63
C GLU A 590 -2.44 18.61 18.08
N GLU A 591 -1.19 18.94 18.43
CA GLU A 591 -0.75 19.19 19.82
C GLU A 591 -1.42 20.39 20.50
N THR A 592 -1.93 21.34 19.69
CA THR A 592 -2.68 22.50 20.19
C THR A 592 -4.18 22.27 20.20
N GLY A 593 -4.64 21.10 19.76
CA GLY A 593 -6.06 20.74 19.56
C GLY A 593 -6.77 21.52 18.45
N CYS A 594 -6.02 22.25 17.62
CA CYS A 594 -6.56 23.19 16.63
C CYS A 594 -6.46 22.66 15.19
N GLY A 595 -5.59 21.68 14.93
CA GLY A 595 -5.33 21.11 13.62
C GLY A 595 -6.57 20.57 12.93
N SER A 596 -7.28 19.67 13.61
CA SER A 596 -8.54 19.10 13.13
C SER A 596 -9.60 20.16 12.81
N GLN A 597 -9.76 21.17 13.68
CA GLN A 597 -10.71 22.25 13.45
C GLN A 597 -10.34 23.10 12.22
N LYS A 598 -9.05 23.33 11.99
CA LYS A 598 -8.51 24.01 10.80
C LYS A 598 -8.76 23.23 9.51
N ILE A 599 -8.60 21.91 9.52
CA ILE A 599 -8.96 21.04 8.37
C ILE A 599 -10.47 21.16 8.10
N LEU A 600 -11.29 21.04 9.14
CA LEU A 600 -12.74 21.10 9.03
C LEU A 600 -13.26 22.46 8.53
N ASP A 601 -12.63 23.56 8.92
CA ASP A 601 -13.01 24.92 8.51
C ASP A 601 -12.52 25.28 7.10
N SER A 602 -11.59 24.51 6.52
CA SER A 602 -11.11 24.71 5.15
C SER A 602 -12.18 24.49 4.07
N GLY A 603 -13.29 23.82 4.41
CA GLY A 603 -14.35 23.50 3.46
C GLY A 603 -14.09 22.24 2.62
N ILE A 604 -12.92 21.60 2.73
CA ILE A 604 -12.54 20.49 1.84
C ILE A 604 -13.41 19.25 2.04
N MET A 605 -13.70 18.87 3.28
CA MET A 605 -14.52 17.69 3.58
C MET A 605 -15.98 17.89 3.19
N GLN A 606 -16.50 19.11 3.21
CA GLN A 606 -17.86 19.45 2.81
C GLN A 606 -18.11 19.29 1.30
N ARG A 607 -17.05 19.12 0.49
CA ARG A 607 -17.16 18.84 -0.95
C ARG A 607 -17.55 17.39 -1.26
N TYR A 608 -17.43 16.50 -0.29
CA TYR A 608 -17.56 15.06 -0.48
C TYR A 608 -18.64 14.48 0.45
N ASP A 609 -19.29 13.39 0.01
CA ASP A 609 -20.21 12.62 0.86
C ASP A 609 -19.42 11.72 1.83
N ILE A 610 -18.88 12.32 2.89
CA ILE A 610 -18.08 11.61 3.90
C ILE A 610 -18.98 10.62 4.68
N ARG A 611 -18.75 9.31 4.48
CA ARG A 611 -19.51 8.23 5.13
C ARG A 611 -18.88 7.75 6.43
N ALA A 612 -17.55 7.76 6.49
CA ALA A 612 -16.80 7.39 7.67
C ALA A 612 -15.45 8.12 7.70
N VAL A 613 -14.96 8.41 8.91
CA VAL A 613 -13.60 8.91 9.15
C VAL A 613 -12.89 7.95 10.10
N TYR A 614 -11.68 7.51 9.73
CA TYR A 614 -10.84 6.63 10.54
C TYR A 614 -9.50 7.29 10.85
N GLY A 615 -8.99 7.02 12.04
CA GLY A 615 -7.65 7.40 12.46
C GLY A 615 -7.08 6.34 13.38
N LEU A 616 -5.77 6.32 13.53
CA LEU A 616 -5.12 5.43 14.48
C LEU A 616 -4.05 6.14 15.29
N HIS A 617 -3.66 5.52 16.39
CA HIS A 617 -2.50 5.88 17.19
C HIS A 617 -1.60 4.67 17.41
N ASN A 618 -0.28 4.83 17.31
CA ASN A 618 0.66 3.77 17.72
C ASN A 618 0.78 3.67 19.25
N ILE A 619 0.66 2.47 19.82
CA ILE A 619 0.59 2.23 21.27
C ILE A 619 1.79 1.40 21.74
N PRO A 620 2.82 2.03 22.37
CA PRO A 620 3.90 1.30 23.02
C PRO A 620 3.43 0.37 24.15
N GLY A 621 4.18 -0.70 24.40
CA GLY A 621 3.84 -1.69 25.44
C GLY A 621 2.67 -2.61 25.08
N VAL A 622 2.21 -2.58 23.83
CA VAL A 622 1.19 -3.49 23.27
C VAL A 622 1.86 -4.29 22.15
N PRO A 623 1.61 -5.61 22.03
CA PRO A 623 2.23 -6.46 21.02
C PRO A 623 2.16 -5.86 19.61
N LEU A 624 3.25 -6.02 18.85
CA LEU A 624 3.40 -5.42 17.53
C LEU A 624 2.23 -5.83 16.61
N GLY A 625 1.49 -4.84 16.09
CA GLY A 625 0.36 -5.06 15.18
C GLY A 625 -0.96 -5.47 15.86
N GLU A 626 -1.03 -5.60 17.19
CA GLU A 626 -2.30 -5.83 17.91
C GLU A 626 -3.18 -4.56 17.85
N VAL A 627 -4.44 -4.72 17.45
CA VAL A 627 -5.39 -3.61 17.30
C VAL A 627 -6.23 -3.44 18.56
N LEU A 628 -6.30 -2.20 19.05
CA LEU A 628 -7.09 -1.81 20.21
C LEU A 628 -8.32 -1.00 19.81
N LEU A 629 -9.50 -1.45 20.20
CA LEU A 629 -10.77 -0.81 19.88
C LEU A 629 -11.53 -0.34 21.11
N SER A 630 -12.32 0.72 20.96
CA SER A 630 -13.35 1.11 21.92
C SER A 630 -14.68 1.31 21.20
N GLY A 631 -15.76 0.71 21.72
CA GLY A 631 -17.12 0.88 21.19
C GLY A 631 -17.82 2.14 21.72
N ASP A 632 -17.17 2.88 22.61
CA ASP A 632 -17.62 4.14 23.19
C ASP A 632 -16.48 5.17 23.16
N THR A 633 -15.92 5.55 24.31
CA THR A 633 -14.83 6.50 24.41
C THR A 633 -13.49 5.78 24.22
N PHE A 634 -12.69 6.24 23.26
CA PHE A 634 -11.32 5.80 23.09
C PHE A 634 -10.35 6.61 23.97
N ALA A 635 -10.44 7.95 23.92
CA ALA A 635 -9.57 8.89 24.64
C ALA A 635 -10.37 9.96 25.40
N ALA A 636 -9.86 10.39 26.55
CA ALA A 636 -10.54 11.29 27.48
C ALA A 636 -10.60 12.74 26.98
N ALA A 637 -11.66 13.46 27.33
CA ALA A 637 -11.69 14.92 27.24
C ALA A 637 -10.68 15.54 28.22
N SER A 638 -10.08 16.67 27.84
CA SER A 638 -9.16 17.45 28.68
C SER A 638 -9.39 18.94 28.48
N VAL A 639 -9.42 19.70 29.57
CA VAL A 639 -9.56 21.15 29.51
C VAL A 639 -8.65 21.80 30.55
N GLY A 640 -7.78 22.71 30.11
CA GLY A 640 -7.07 23.62 31.00
C GLY A 640 -7.98 24.75 31.47
N VAL A 641 -8.01 25.03 32.77
CA VAL A 641 -8.73 26.17 33.35
C VAL A 641 -7.79 27.03 34.17
N LYS A 642 -7.79 28.34 33.89
CA LYS A 642 -7.05 29.35 34.64
C LYS A 642 -8.03 30.31 35.32
N TYR A 643 -7.98 30.34 36.64
CA TYR A 643 -8.74 31.27 37.46
C TYR A 643 -7.82 32.41 37.93
N THR A 644 -8.15 33.64 37.52
CA THR A 644 -7.48 34.86 37.98
C THR A 644 -8.32 35.50 39.08
N ILE A 645 -7.77 35.60 40.29
CA ILE A 645 -8.46 36.09 41.48
C ILE A 645 -7.88 37.44 41.86
N ALA A 646 -8.70 38.48 41.86
CA ALA A 646 -8.32 39.83 42.21
C ALA A 646 -8.78 40.18 43.64
N GLY A 647 -7.82 40.58 44.46
CA GLY A 647 -8.01 41.10 45.80
C GLY A 647 -7.52 42.54 45.92
N ARG A 648 -7.01 42.91 47.10
CA ARG A 648 -6.49 44.25 47.38
C ARG A 648 -5.18 44.18 48.15
N GLN A 649 -4.10 44.56 47.47
CA GLN A 649 -2.76 44.69 48.04
C GLN A 649 -2.70 45.84 49.06
N THR A 650 -1.94 45.63 50.14
CA THR A 650 -1.65 46.65 51.15
C THR A 650 -0.21 46.53 51.64
N HIS A 651 0.25 47.53 52.39
CA HIS A 651 1.53 47.43 53.10
C HIS A 651 1.51 46.24 54.08
N ALA A 652 2.61 45.48 54.14
CA ALA A 652 2.71 44.25 54.93
C ALA A 652 2.49 44.44 56.43
N SER A 653 2.71 45.66 56.95
CA SER A 653 2.45 46.02 58.36
C SER A 653 0.97 46.30 58.67
N THR A 654 0.11 46.42 57.66
CA THR A 654 -1.35 46.63 57.82
C THR A 654 -2.14 45.67 56.92
N PRO A 655 -2.00 44.34 57.12
CA PRO A 655 -2.64 43.34 56.28
C PRO A 655 -4.18 43.36 56.39
N GLU A 656 -4.73 43.86 57.50
CA GLU A 656 -6.18 43.96 57.76
C GLU A 656 -6.92 44.92 56.81
N LYS A 657 -6.18 45.84 56.17
CA LYS A 657 -6.73 46.74 55.15
C LYS A 657 -6.78 46.11 53.77
N GLY A 658 -6.15 44.95 53.56
CA GLY A 658 -6.13 44.26 52.27
C GLY A 658 -7.26 43.26 52.09
N LEU A 659 -7.31 42.66 50.91
CA LEU A 659 -8.09 41.46 50.62
C LEU A 659 -7.11 40.45 50.02
N ASN A 660 -6.52 39.63 50.88
CA ASN A 660 -5.49 38.67 50.48
C ASN A 660 -6.16 37.38 49.97
N PRO A 661 -5.91 36.94 48.73
CA PRO A 661 -6.54 35.76 48.16
C PRO A 661 -5.98 34.44 48.69
N GLY A 662 -4.92 34.42 49.50
CA GLY A 662 -4.25 33.19 49.92
C GLY A 662 -5.15 32.16 50.62
N LYS A 663 -6.10 32.61 51.47
CA LYS A 663 -7.07 31.70 52.09
C LYS A 663 -8.09 31.14 51.07
N ALA A 664 -8.51 31.96 50.12
CA ALA A 664 -9.39 31.54 49.04
C ALA A 664 -8.71 30.48 48.16
N VAL A 665 -7.44 30.70 47.79
CA VAL A 665 -6.64 29.75 47.02
C VAL A 665 -6.53 28.40 47.73
N SER A 666 -6.23 28.40 49.04
CA SER A 666 -6.15 27.16 49.83
C SER A 666 -7.47 26.39 49.83
N GLU A 667 -8.60 27.07 49.96
CA GLU A 667 -9.93 26.44 49.97
C GLU A 667 -10.34 25.94 48.59
N ILE A 668 -9.96 26.65 47.52
CA ILE A 668 -10.16 26.21 46.13
C ILE A 668 -9.42 24.90 45.89
N ILE A 669 -8.13 24.82 46.25
CA ILE A 669 -7.33 23.60 46.06
C ILE A 669 -7.95 22.41 46.82
N GLU A 670 -8.35 22.62 48.08
CA GLU A 670 -8.97 21.56 48.88
C GLU A 670 -10.31 21.07 48.29
N ARG A 671 -11.12 21.99 47.75
CA ARG A 671 -12.41 21.64 47.16
C ARG A 671 -12.29 21.01 45.78
N PHE A 672 -11.29 21.39 44.98
CA PHE A 672 -11.01 20.78 43.68
C PHE A 672 -10.60 19.31 43.81
N GLU A 673 -9.92 18.93 44.89
CA GLU A 673 -9.60 17.52 45.16
C GLU A 673 -10.86 16.65 45.30
N ARG A 674 -11.97 17.24 45.77
CA ARG A 674 -13.27 16.55 45.90
C ARG A 674 -13.99 16.36 44.57
N LEU A 675 -13.50 16.99 43.49
CA LEU A 675 -13.98 16.75 42.13
C LEU A 675 -13.41 15.45 41.54
N ASN A 676 -12.36 14.88 42.14
CA ASN A 676 -11.75 13.64 41.67
C ASN A 676 -12.66 12.45 41.95
N CYS A 677 -12.99 11.69 40.92
CA CYS A 677 -13.76 10.45 41.00
C CYS A 677 -13.01 9.38 40.23
N SER A 678 -12.61 8.31 40.91
CA SER A 678 -11.87 7.22 40.28
C SER A 678 -12.80 6.34 39.45
N ALA A 679 -12.30 5.83 38.33
CA ALA A 679 -12.98 4.80 37.55
C ALA A 679 -13.03 3.43 38.25
N ASP A 680 -12.53 3.34 39.50
CA ASP A 680 -12.44 2.12 40.31
C ASP A 680 -13.33 2.18 41.57
N SER A 681 -14.12 3.25 41.78
CA SER A 681 -14.87 3.43 43.02
C SER A 681 -16.12 2.54 43.10
N THR A 682 -15.95 1.38 43.74
CA THR A 682 -17.03 0.58 44.36
C THR A 682 -17.45 1.13 45.74
N VAL A 683 -17.03 2.33 46.11
CA VAL A 683 -17.25 2.88 47.46
C VAL A 683 -18.47 3.80 47.48
N THR A 684 -19.53 3.35 48.13
CA THR A 684 -20.65 4.19 48.56
C THR A 684 -20.16 5.35 49.43
N PRO A 685 -20.65 6.59 49.25
CA PRO A 685 -20.32 7.67 50.16
C PRO A 685 -20.92 7.37 51.54
N GLU A 686 -20.10 7.05 52.53
CA GLU A 686 -20.53 7.02 53.93
C GLU A 686 -20.96 8.44 54.33
N ALA A 687 -22.23 8.59 54.70
CA ALA A 687 -22.74 9.81 55.30
C ALA A 687 -21.97 10.12 56.60
N PRO A 688 -21.70 11.41 56.92
CA PRO A 688 -20.95 11.77 58.10
C PRO A 688 -21.69 11.32 59.36
N ASN A 689 -21.03 10.45 60.14
CA ASN A 689 -21.53 9.86 61.38
C ASN A 689 -21.72 10.97 62.45
N PRO A 690 -22.96 11.27 62.91
CA PRO A 690 -23.17 12.23 63.97
C PRO A 690 -23.02 11.57 65.34
N GLN A 691 -21.93 11.90 66.02
CA GLN A 691 -21.73 11.93 67.48
C GLN A 691 -22.16 10.71 68.32
N SER A 692 -21.15 10.07 68.92
CA SER A 692 -21.32 9.32 70.17
C SER A 692 -21.46 10.29 71.35
N PHE A 693 -22.66 10.45 71.91
CA PHE A 693 -22.87 10.66 73.36
C PHE A 693 -24.29 10.26 73.79
N SER A 694 -24.32 9.34 74.76
CA SER A 694 -25.31 9.07 75.82
C SER A 694 -26.70 8.47 75.52
N ILE A 695 -26.87 7.26 76.10
CA ILE A 695 -27.93 6.80 77.04
C ILE A 695 -29.38 6.57 76.52
N ILE A 696 -29.78 5.30 76.69
CA ILE A 696 -31.08 4.58 76.53
C ILE A 696 -32.16 5.07 77.56
N PRO A 697 -33.47 4.69 77.55
CA PRO A 697 -34.44 4.16 76.55
C PRO A 697 -35.78 4.96 76.47
N SER A 698 -36.69 4.63 75.55
CA SER A 698 -37.98 3.95 75.88
C SER A 698 -39.12 4.13 74.86
N ILE A 699 -39.66 2.98 74.42
CA ILE A 699 -41.09 2.60 74.50
C ILE A 699 -42.12 3.14 73.46
N LEU A 700 -42.91 2.17 72.96
CA LEU A 700 -44.24 2.21 72.28
C LEU A 700 -44.34 2.27 70.75
N THR A 701 -44.60 1.09 70.17
CA THR A 701 -45.62 0.84 69.11
C THR A 701 -47.04 0.95 69.73
N PRO A 702 -48.20 0.81 69.01
CA PRO A 702 -48.45 0.62 67.56
C PRO A 702 -49.69 1.42 67.03
N TRP A 703 -50.06 1.20 65.75
CA TRP A 703 -51.42 0.95 65.18
C TRP A 703 -51.66 1.67 63.83
N ARG A 704 -51.74 0.98 62.66
CA ARG A 704 -52.84 0.18 62.04
C ARG A 704 -54.06 0.99 61.54
N ASN A 705 -54.21 1.08 60.22
CA ASN A 705 -55.31 0.47 59.42
C ASN A 705 -55.13 0.82 57.93
N LYS A 706 -55.04 -0.18 57.02
CA LYS A 706 -56.14 -0.92 56.35
C LYS A 706 -57.03 -0.01 55.49
N ASN A 707 -57.44 -0.30 54.27
CA ASN A 707 -57.33 -1.42 53.31
C ASN A 707 -57.93 -0.83 52.01
N HIS A 708 -57.47 -1.16 50.80
CA HIS A 708 -58.10 -2.11 49.85
C HIS A 708 -57.58 -1.73 48.45
N ASN A 709 -57.38 -2.60 47.45
CA ASN A 709 -57.52 -4.05 47.33
C ASN A 709 -56.71 -4.48 46.08
N THR A 710 -55.92 -5.56 46.23
CA THR A 710 -55.70 -6.67 45.28
C THR A 710 -55.40 -6.40 43.80
N LYS A 711 -54.21 -6.82 43.35
CA LYS A 711 -54.01 -8.11 42.65
C LYS A 711 -52.52 -8.52 42.68
N ASN A 712 -52.31 -9.81 42.90
CA ASN A 712 -51.00 -10.48 42.98
C ASN A 712 -50.19 -10.33 41.69
N ASP A 713 -48.91 -10.04 41.81
CA ASP A 713 -47.89 -10.87 41.15
C ASP A 713 -46.61 -10.96 41.99
N LYS A 714 -46.15 -12.19 42.16
CA LYS A 714 -44.96 -12.57 42.91
C LYS A 714 -43.75 -12.46 41.98
N ASN A 715 -42.92 -11.46 42.19
CA ASN A 715 -41.45 -11.43 42.01
C ASN A 715 -40.99 -9.98 41.84
N SER A 716 -40.83 -9.26 42.94
CA SER A 716 -39.98 -8.06 42.97
C SER A 716 -38.71 -8.42 43.74
N GLN A 717 -37.63 -8.67 43.00
CA GLN A 717 -36.28 -8.52 43.54
C GLN A 717 -36.10 -7.05 43.97
N PRO A 718 -35.29 -6.77 45.01
CA PRO A 718 -35.05 -5.40 45.45
C PRO A 718 -34.46 -4.60 44.28
N SER A 719 -34.98 -3.40 44.05
CA SER A 719 -34.42 -2.44 43.09
C SER A 719 -32.95 -2.24 43.40
N GLN A 720 -32.07 -2.81 42.58
CA GLN A 720 -30.66 -2.45 42.58
C GLN A 720 -30.59 -0.94 42.35
N THR A 721 -30.09 -0.20 43.34
CA THR A 721 -29.55 1.13 43.11
C THR A 721 -28.45 0.97 42.07
N VAL A 722 -28.75 1.34 40.82
CA VAL A 722 -27.80 1.32 39.71
C VAL A 722 -26.64 2.24 40.12
N GLN A 723 -25.47 1.66 40.39
CA GLN A 723 -24.25 2.46 40.54
C GLN A 723 -24.03 3.21 39.23
N PRO A 724 -23.70 4.51 39.26
CA PRO A 724 -23.38 5.23 38.04
C PRO A 724 -22.20 4.54 37.37
N ASP A 725 -22.34 4.30 36.07
CA ASP A 725 -21.33 3.66 35.26
C ASP A 725 -19.98 4.40 35.41
N PRO A 726 -18.86 3.70 35.73
CA PRO A 726 -17.54 4.29 35.89
C PRO A 726 -17.11 5.19 34.74
N LEU A 727 -17.54 4.90 33.51
CA LEU A 727 -17.28 5.73 32.33
C LEU A 727 -17.89 7.13 32.47
N TYR A 728 -19.10 7.23 33.02
CA TYR A 728 -19.83 8.50 33.14
C TYR A 728 -19.54 9.26 34.42
N SER A 729 -18.86 8.62 35.38
CA SER A 729 -18.54 9.20 36.69
C SER A 729 -17.08 9.64 36.83
N PHE A 730 -16.17 9.13 35.99
CA PHE A 730 -14.75 9.51 36.04
C PHE A 730 -14.56 11.03 35.87
N SER A 731 -13.83 11.62 36.80
CA SER A 731 -13.35 13.00 36.72
C SER A 731 -12.00 13.11 37.42
N GLN A 732 -11.12 13.90 36.82
CA GLN A 732 -9.81 14.21 37.39
C GLN A 732 -9.55 15.70 37.27
N SER A 733 -9.05 16.30 38.34
CA SER A 733 -8.60 17.67 38.46
C SER A 733 -7.17 17.64 38.98
N THR A 734 -6.24 18.13 38.17
CA THR A 734 -4.81 18.18 38.52
C THR A 734 -4.40 19.64 38.65
N LEU A 735 -3.88 20.01 39.82
CA LEU A 735 -3.30 21.34 40.04
C LEU A 735 -2.01 21.48 39.23
N ILE A 736 -1.95 22.46 38.34
CA ILE A 736 -0.79 22.70 37.46
C ILE A 736 0.10 23.80 38.03
N CYS A 737 -0.49 24.93 38.42
CA CYS A 737 0.28 26.08 38.88
C CYS A 737 -0.55 26.97 39.81
N VAL A 738 0.12 27.53 40.81
CA VAL A 738 -0.39 28.60 41.66
C VAL A 738 0.60 29.75 41.65
N ARG A 739 0.13 30.95 41.31
CA ARG A 739 0.87 32.20 41.49
C ARG A 739 0.11 33.04 42.51
N LEU A 740 0.77 33.49 43.58
CA LEU A 740 0.14 34.26 44.65
C LEU A 740 0.96 35.50 44.96
N GLY A 741 0.43 36.68 44.62
CA GLY A 741 1.11 37.95 44.78
C GLY A 741 2.40 38.06 43.95
N GLU A 742 3.26 38.99 44.36
CA GLU A 742 4.55 39.29 43.74
C GLU A 742 5.67 39.15 44.77
N GLU A 743 6.92 39.03 44.32
CA GLU A 743 8.10 38.97 45.19
C GLU A 743 8.42 40.35 45.82
N ALA A 744 7.56 40.81 46.73
CA ALA A 744 7.66 42.11 47.39
C ALA A 744 7.31 42.03 48.89
N TYR A 745 8.35 41.93 49.75
CA TYR A 745 8.22 41.81 51.21
C TYR A 745 7.45 42.97 51.88
N GLY A 746 7.40 44.14 51.25
CA GLY A 746 6.69 45.31 51.77
C GLY A 746 5.17 45.26 51.60
N THR A 747 4.63 44.25 50.90
CA THR A 747 3.21 44.22 50.53
C THR A 747 2.55 42.86 50.76
N SER A 748 1.23 42.87 51.01
CA SER A 748 0.39 41.67 51.04
C SER A 748 0.00 41.22 49.62
N ALA A 749 -0.29 39.93 49.41
CA ALA A 749 -0.73 39.45 48.09
C ALA A 749 -2.05 40.12 47.68
N GLY A 750 -2.07 40.77 46.52
CA GLY A 750 -3.25 41.44 45.95
C GLY A 750 -3.96 40.65 44.85
N SER A 751 -3.35 39.58 44.34
CA SER A 751 -3.88 38.76 43.25
C SER A 751 -3.40 37.32 43.39
N ALA A 752 -4.11 36.40 42.74
CA ALA A 752 -3.67 35.03 42.55
C ALA A 752 -4.08 34.50 41.18
N GLU A 753 -3.29 33.58 40.63
CA GLU A 753 -3.66 32.73 39.51
C GLU A 753 -3.63 31.27 39.96
N VAL A 754 -4.69 30.53 39.70
CA VAL A 754 -4.78 29.10 40.00
C VAL A 754 -5.15 28.36 38.71
N MET A 755 -4.32 27.41 38.31
CA MET A 755 -4.43 26.68 37.05
C MET A 755 -4.62 25.20 37.31
N PHE A 756 -5.63 24.59 36.69
CA PHE A 756 -5.91 23.16 36.75
C PHE A 756 -6.08 22.57 35.35
N THR A 757 -5.76 21.29 35.21
CA THR A 757 -6.22 20.47 34.08
C THR A 757 -7.35 19.57 34.56
N LEU A 758 -8.50 19.67 33.90
CA LEU A 758 -9.66 18.82 34.13
C LEU A 758 -9.69 17.71 33.09
N ARG A 759 -10.03 16.48 33.47
CA ARG A 759 -10.22 15.33 32.58
C ARG A 759 -11.51 14.57 32.90
N ALA A 760 -12.18 14.08 31.87
CA ALA A 760 -13.36 13.23 31.98
C ALA A 760 -13.45 12.27 30.78
N PHE A 761 -14.03 11.10 30.95
CA PHE A 761 -14.16 10.14 29.85
C PHE A 761 -15.31 10.48 28.89
N THR A 762 -16.24 11.35 29.25
CA THR A 762 -17.32 11.76 28.34
C THR A 762 -17.45 13.27 28.29
N ASN A 763 -17.89 13.78 27.15
CA ASN A 763 -18.13 15.23 26.97
C ASN A 763 -19.17 15.75 27.97
N LYS A 764 -20.24 14.98 28.18
CA LYS A 764 -21.28 15.30 29.17
C LYS A 764 -20.74 15.42 30.59
N ARG A 765 -19.81 14.55 30.99
CA ARG A 765 -19.18 14.63 32.31
C ARG A 765 -18.22 15.81 32.39
N MET A 766 -17.48 16.11 31.32
CA MET A 766 -16.61 17.29 31.24
C MET A 766 -17.39 18.58 31.47
N ASP A 767 -18.53 18.75 30.81
CA ASP A 767 -19.40 19.94 30.98
C ASP A 767 -19.83 20.12 32.45
N SER A 768 -20.23 19.03 33.09
CA SER A 768 -20.64 19.04 34.49
C SER A 768 -19.47 19.32 35.42
N LEU A 769 -18.31 18.69 35.20
CA LEU A 769 -17.09 18.88 35.96
C LEU A 769 -16.61 20.33 35.91
N ARG A 770 -16.65 20.95 34.73
CA ARG A 770 -16.31 22.36 34.56
C ARG A 770 -17.30 23.27 35.28
N ALA A 771 -18.60 23.01 35.18
CA ALA A 771 -19.61 23.78 35.89
C ALA A 771 -19.41 23.69 37.42
N ASP A 772 -19.09 22.51 37.94
CA ASP A 772 -18.77 22.29 39.36
C ASP A 772 -17.50 23.08 39.78
N ALA A 773 -16.45 23.04 38.96
CA ALA A 773 -15.21 23.78 39.18
C ALA A 773 -15.45 25.31 39.23
N ASP A 774 -16.16 25.84 38.22
CA ASP A 774 -16.51 27.27 38.14
C ASP A 774 -17.37 27.70 39.34
N ALA A 775 -18.32 26.85 39.77
CA ALA A 775 -19.16 27.10 40.94
C ALA A 775 -18.36 27.13 42.25
N ILE A 776 -17.39 26.21 42.42
CA ILE A 776 -16.50 26.21 43.60
C ILE A 776 -15.73 27.51 43.70
N VAL A 777 -15.10 27.96 42.61
CA VAL A 777 -14.29 29.19 42.62
C VAL A 777 -15.18 30.41 42.87
N SER A 778 -16.36 30.47 42.25
CA SER A 778 -17.33 31.55 42.44
C SER A 778 -17.83 31.64 43.89
N ASP A 779 -18.16 30.51 44.49
CA ASP A 779 -18.61 30.43 45.89
C ASP A 779 -17.50 30.88 46.85
N VAL A 780 -16.27 30.39 46.65
CA VAL A 780 -15.12 30.80 47.46
C VAL A 780 -14.80 32.29 47.29
N CYS A 781 -14.79 32.82 46.07
CA CYS A 781 -14.53 34.24 45.84
C CYS A 781 -15.61 35.12 46.49
N THR A 782 -16.88 34.72 46.41
CA THR A 782 -18.00 35.41 47.07
C THR A 782 -17.83 35.43 48.58
N LYS A 783 -17.46 34.29 49.19
CA LYS A 783 -17.20 34.15 50.64
C LYS A 783 -16.10 35.09 51.14
N TYR A 784 -15.04 35.29 50.35
CA TYR A 784 -13.90 36.14 50.73
C TYR A 784 -13.97 37.58 50.17
N GLY A 785 -15.04 37.94 49.45
CA GLY A 785 -15.21 39.28 48.86
C GLY A 785 -14.20 39.59 47.75
N LEU A 786 -13.80 38.58 46.97
CA LEU A 786 -12.83 38.67 45.88
C LEU A 786 -13.54 38.68 44.52
N GLN A 787 -12.86 39.18 43.49
CA GLN A 787 -13.31 39.08 42.10
C GLN A 787 -12.58 37.95 41.38
N MET A 788 -13.23 37.31 40.41
CA MET A 788 -12.64 36.26 39.59
C MET A 788 -12.85 36.49 38.10
N ALA A 789 -11.90 36.01 37.30
CA ALA A 789 -12.03 35.78 35.88
C ALA A 789 -11.55 34.36 35.55
N VAL A 790 -12.16 33.73 34.54
CA VAL A 790 -11.81 32.39 34.07
C VAL A 790 -11.34 32.45 32.62
N ALA A 791 -10.27 31.72 32.31
CA ALA A 791 -9.82 31.45 30.96
C ALA A 791 -9.72 29.94 30.75
N VAL A 792 -10.11 29.49 29.56
CA VAL A 792 -10.05 28.09 29.13
C VAL A 792 -8.90 27.94 28.15
N CYS A 793 -8.09 26.91 28.34
CA CYS A 793 -6.90 26.61 27.53
C CYS A 793 -7.01 25.18 27.02
N ASP A 794 -6.60 24.97 25.76
CA ASP A 794 -6.43 23.66 25.11
C ASP A 794 -7.62 22.69 25.34
N PRO A 795 -8.83 23.04 24.87
CA PRO A 795 -10.00 22.20 25.06
C PRO A 795 -9.99 21.01 24.08
N PHE A 796 -9.81 19.81 24.62
CA PHE A 796 -9.98 18.55 23.90
C PHE A 796 -11.27 17.86 24.32
N MET A 797 -12.04 17.45 23.32
CA MET A 797 -13.26 16.66 23.51
C MET A 797 -12.92 15.18 23.70
N ALA A 798 -13.83 14.43 24.32
CA ALA A 798 -13.70 12.98 24.42
C ALA A 798 -13.84 12.38 23.01
N THR A 799 -12.92 11.48 22.66
CA THR A 799 -12.95 10.77 21.37
C THR A 799 -13.95 9.62 21.48
N GLU A 800 -15.20 9.90 21.12
CA GLU A 800 -16.34 8.96 21.20
C GLU A 800 -16.58 8.32 19.82
N ASN A 801 -16.26 7.03 19.69
CA ASN A 801 -16.40 6.25 18.46
C ASN A 801 -17.85 5.90 18.14
N ASP A 802 -18.16 5.71 16.85
CA ASP A 802 -19.42 5.10 16.42
C ASP A 802 -19.38 3.59 16.73
N ALA A 803 -20.29 3.14 17.60
CA ALA A 803 -20.34 1.76 18.05
C ALA A 803 -20.54 0.75 16.90
N GLN A 804 -21.37 1.09 15.90
CA GLN A 804 -21.65 0.17 14.79
C GLN A 804 -20.45 0.04 13.84
N LEU A 805 -19.78 1.15 13.54
CA LEU A 805 -18.55 1.11 12.74
C LEU A 805 -17.43 0.38 13.48
N THR A 806 -17.35 0.54 14.79
CA THR A 806 -16.39 -0.21 15.61
C THR A 806 -16.65 -1.72 15.55
N ASP A 807 -17.91 -2.15 15.63
CA ASP A 807 -18.29 -3.57 15.48
C ASP A 807 -17.91 -4.13 14.10
N ILE A 808 -18.11 -3.33 13.03
CA ILE A 808 -17.73 -3.70 11.66
C ILE A 808 -16.21 -3.83 11.55
N LEU A 809 -15.47 -2.87 12.12
CA LEU A 809 -14.02 -2.83 12.09
C LEU A 809 -13.40 -4.01 12.85
N GLU A 810 -13.93 -4.36 14.03
CA GLU A 810 -13.51 -5.55 14.79
C GLU A 810 -13.67 -6.82 13.96
N LYS A 811 -14.82 -6.99 13.31
CA LYS A 811 -15.11 -8.17 12.50
C LYS A 811 -14.20 -8.25 11.27
N SER A 812 -14.00 -7.14 10.58
CA SER A 812 -13.19 -7.05 9.36
C SER A 812 -11.72 -7.35 9.64
N LEU A 813 -11.14 -6.71 10.66
CA LEU A 813 -9.75 -6.93 11.05
C LEU A 813 -9.51 -8.34 11.59
N SER A 814 -10.42 -8.85 12.43
CA SER A 814 -10.30 -10.23 12.94
C SER A 814 -10.36 -11.26 11.81
N SER A 815 -11.21 -11.03 10.80
CA SER A 815 -11.32 -11.93 9.63
C SER A 815 -10.08 -11.88 8.72
N ALA A 816 -9.38 -10.74 8.70
CA ALA A 816 -8.10 -10.58 8.02
C ALA A 816 -6.89 -11.12 8.82
N GLY A 817 -7.12 -11.65 10.03
CA GLY A 817 -6.09 -12.30 10.85
C GLY A 817 -5.41 -11.38 11.87
N PHE A 818 -5.89 -10.16 12.06
CA PHE A 818 -5.39 -9.28 13.11
C PHE A 818 -5.79 -9.78 14.49
N THR A 819 -4.90 -9.59 15.47
CA THR A 819 -5.28 -9.74 16.88
C THR A 819 -5.98 -8.45 17.30
N VAL A 820 -7.26 -8.55 17.65
CA VAL A 820 -8.08 -7.39 18.02
C VAL A 820 -8.53 -7.51 19.47
N ARG A 821 -8.43 -6.41 20.23
CA ARG A 821 -8.81 -6.33 21.64
C ARG A 821 -9.63 -5.07 21.92
N ARG A 822 -10.79 -5.23 22.57
CA ARG A 822 -11.54 -4.09 23.13
C ARG A 822 -10.92 -3.60 24.43
N ILE A 823 -10.60 -2.31 24.50
CA ILE A 823 -10.14 -1.69 25.74
C ILE A 823 -11.31 -1.60 26.73
N GLN A 824 -11.03 -1.90 27.99
CA GLN A 824 -12.04 -1.86 29.06
C GLN A 824 -12.15 -0.47 29.71
N LYS A 825 -11.10 0.34 29.56
CA LYS A 825 -11.03 1.70 30.10
C LYS A 825 -10.50 2.61 29.00
N PRO A 826 -11.12 3.78 28.77
CA PRO A 826 -10.59 4.75 27.84
C PRO A 826 -9.19 5.20 28.27
N PHE A 827 -8.39 5.58 27.28
CA PHE A 827 -7.12 6.23 27.53
C PHE A 827 -7.33 7.59 28.19
N ARG A 828 -6.40 7.97 29.07
CA ARG A 828 -6.47 9.24 29.81
C ARG A 828 -5.90 10.42 29.03
N TRP A 829 -5.08 10.16 28.01
CA TRP A 829 -4.64 11.17 27.07
C TRP A 829 -5.83 11.63 26.22
N SER A 830 -5.63 12.73 25.50
CA SER A 830 -6.64 13.40 24.71
C SER A 830 -6.17 13.44 23.27
N GLU A 831 -7.12 13.59 22.35
CA GLU A 831 -6.88 13.42 20.92
C GLU A 831 -7.84 14.35 20.19
N ASP A 832 -7.31 15.21 19.31
CA ASP A 832 -8.12 16.20 18.62
C ASP A 832 -9.01 15.60 17.50
N PHE A 833 -8.80 14.32 17.17
CA PHE A 833 -9.65 13.55 16.24
C PHE A 833 -11.13 13.56 16.64
N ALA A 834 -11.43 13.77 17.93
CA ALA A 834 -12.79 13.98 18.43
C ALA A 834 -13.58 15.04 17.64
N ASN A 835 -12.91 16.06 17.09
CA ASN A 835 -13.57 17.10 16.30
C ASN A 835 -14.17 16.57 14.98
N TYR A 836 -13.56 15.54 14.36
CA TYR A 836 -14.16 14.86 13.21
C TYR A 836 -15.38 14.05 13.63
N LEU A 837 -15.30 13.34 14.77
CA LEU A 837 -16.37 12.48 15.28
C LEU A 837 -17.61 13.27 15.75
N LEU A 838 -17.47 14.56 16.06
CA LEU A 838 -18.60 15.46 16.30
C LEU A 838 -19.42 15.76 15.03
N ARG A 839 -18.83 15.60 13.83
CA ARG A 839 -19.45 15.97 12.55
C ARG A 839 -19.76 14.76 11.66
N TYR A 840 -18.94 13.72 11.75
CA TYR A 840 -19.00 12.53 10.90
C TYR A 840 -18.98 11.27 11.75
N ARG A 841 -19.57 10.19 11.22
CA ARG A 841 -19.41 8.86 11.82
C ARG A 841 -17.96 8.42 11.63
N GLY A 842 -17.42 7.68 12.58
CA GLY A 842 -16.04 7.21 12.48
C GLY A 842 -15.59 6.40 13.67
N ALA A 843 -14.35 5.93 13.60
CA ALA A 843 -13.69 5.26 14.70
C ALA A 843 -12.20 5.59 14.74
N PHE A 844 -11.71 5.87 15.95
CA PHE A 844 -10.29 5.98 16.26
C PHE A 844 -9.84 4.72 17.00
N PHE A 845 -8.70 4.15 16.61
CA PHE A 845 -8.20 2.90 17.18
C PHE A 845 -6.71 2.94 17.48
N GLY A 846 -6.25 2.03 18.34
CA GLY A 846 -4.84 1.87 18.64
C GLY A 846 -4.24 0.72 17.84
N ILE A 847 -2.95 0.79 17.50
CA ILE A 847 -2.19 -0.35 17.01
C ILE A 847 -0.88 -0.50 17.79
N GLY A 848 -0.57 -1.71 18.24
CA GLY A 848 0.55 -1.96 19.13
C GLY A 848 1.91 -1.78 18.46
N ALA A 849 2.79 -1.03 19.12
CA ALA A 849 4.14 -0.73 18.67
C ALA A 849 5.20 -1.75 19.15
N GLY A 850 4.79 -2.75 19.93
CA GLY A 850 5.66 -3.78 20.49
C GLY A 850 5.88 -3.63 21.99
N ASP A 851 6.08 -4.77 22.66
CA ASP A 851 6.20 -4.86 24.13
C ASP A 851 7.45 -4.16 24.68
N LEU A 852 8.49 -4.04 23.85
CA LEU A 852 9.78 -3.45 24.20
C LEU A 852 9.94 -2.01 23.68
N CYS A 853 8.96 -1.49 22.95
CA CYS A 853 8.98 -0.10 22.48
C CYS A 853 8.83 0.83 23.70
N PRO A 854 9.75 1.78 23.94
CA PRO A 854 9.63 2.75 25.02
C PRO A 854 8.32 3.54 24.93
N GLU A 855 7.83 4.03 26.07
CA GLU A 855 6.65 4.90 26.07
C GLU A 855 6.91 6.19 25.26
N LEU A 856 5.83 6.77 24.72
CA LEU A 856 5.89 8.09 24.10
C LEU A 856 6.46 9.11 25.09
N HIS A 857 7.20 10.09 24.57
CA HIS A 857 7.96 11.09 25.32
C HIS A 857 9.19 10.53 26.06
N HIS A 858 9.42 9.22 26.05
CA HIS A 858 10.67 8.65 26.54
C HIS A 858 11.84 9.11 25.65
N PRO A 859 13.01 9.50 26.21
CA PRO A 859 14.13 9.98 25.42
C PRO A 859 14.70 9.00 24.39
N ALA A 860 14.50 7.69 24.62
CA ALA A 860 14.91 6.61 23.73
C ALA A 860 13.78 6.09 22.83
N TYR A 861 12.65 6.80 22.76
CA TYR A 861 11.57 6.42 21.84
C TYR A 861 12.06 6.52 20.39
N ASP A 862 11.91 5.42 19.66
CA ASP A 862 12.20 5.28 18.24
C ASP A 862 11.04 4.51 17.62
N PHE A 863 10.45 5.05 16.57
CA PHE A 863 9.26 4.47 15.96
C PHE A 863 9.61 3.11 15.33
N PRO A 864 8.87 2.04 15.64
CA PRO A 864 9.21 0.71 15.14
C PRO A 864 8.75 0.56 13.69
N ASP A 865 9.69 0.64 12.75
CA ASP A 865 9.45 0.44 11.31
C ASP A 865 8.64 -0.81 10.94
N ALA A 866 8.81 -1.88 11.72
CA ALA A 866 8.06 -3.12 11.54
C ALA A 866 6.53 -2.95 11.71
N LEU A 867 6.07 -1.82 12.27
CA LEU A 867 4.67 -1.47 12.43
C LEU A 867 4.04 -0.88 11.16
N ILE A 868 4.83 -0.32 10.23
CA ILE A 868 4.32 0.39 9.06
C ILE A 868 3.39 -0.51 8.23
N GLU A 869 3.85 -1.73 7.94
CA GLU A 869 3.11 -2.65 7.07
C GLU A 869 1.81 -3.15 7.74
N PRO A 870 1.82 -3.69 8.99
CA PRO A 870 0.58 -4.09 9.67
C PRO A 870 -0.42 -2.94 9.83
N ALA A 871 0.06 -1.73 10.13
CA ALA A 871 -0.82 -0.57 10.27
C ALA A 871 -1.47 -0.17 8.94
N ALA A 872 -0.71 -0.15 7.86
CA ALA A 872 -1.27 0.15 6.54
C ALA A 872 -2.23 -0.94 6.06
N GLU A 873 -1.90 -2.22 6.28
CA GLU A 873 -2.80 -3.35 6.00
C GLU A 873 -4.13 -3.25 6.78
N SER A 874 -4.11 -2.72 8.01
CA SER A 874 -5.33 -2.50 8.79
C SER A 874 -6.25 -1.49 8.09
N PHE A 875 -5.71 -0.37 7.58
CA PHE A 875 -6.47 0.61 6.81
C PHE A 875 -6.99 0.03 5.48
N ILE A 876 -6.16 -0.72 4.75
CA ILE A 876 -6.61 -1.37 3.51
C ILE A 876 -7.71 -2.40 3.77
N THR A 877 -7.64 -3.13 4.89
CA THR A 877 -8.69 -4.04 5.31
C THR A 877 -9.99 -3.30 5.60
N ILE A 878 -9.93 -2.15 6.28
CA ILE A 878 -11.09 -1.29 6.54
C ILE A 878 -11.68 -0.84 5.20
N LEU A 879 -10.87 -0.27 4.31
CA LEU A 879 -11.30 0.20 2.98
C LEU A 879 -11.88 -0.90 2.09
N SER A 880 -11.44 -2.15 2.24
CA SER A 880 -11.94 -3.28 1.44
C SER A 880 -13.31 -3.80 1.90
N ASN A 881 -13.68 -3.57 3.16
CA ASN A 881 -14.90 -4.13 3.77
C ASN A 881 -15.94 -3.07 4.14
N GLU A 882 -15.57 -1.79 4.12
CA GLU A 882 -16.48 -0.66 4.33
C GLU A 882 -17.07 -0.16 3.01
N LEU A 883 -18.40 0.04 3.05
CA LEU A 883 -19.30 0.39 1.93
C LEU A 883 -19.56 -0.76 0.96
#